data_AF-A0A971A617-F1
#
_entry.id   AF-A0A971A617-F1
#
_cell.length_a   1.000
_cell.length_b   1.000
_cell.length_c   1.000
_cell.angle_alpha   90.00
_cell.angle_beta   90.00
_cell.angle_gamma   90.00
#
_symmetry.space_group_name_H-M   'P 1'
#
loop_
_entity.id
_entity.type
_entity.pdbx_description
1 polymer ?
#
loop_
_entity_poly.entity_id
_entity_poly.type
_entity_poly.pdbx_seq_one_letter_code
_entity_poly.pdbx_strand_id
1 'polypeptide(L)'
;MVSQRRATLPTFVTLLIVLPWTLPVGAQLYFSDNFEDSAASALQWEVISGDWQVADGLYQQLSTASPWQASMVAADHWNDEWVEYTIEFNVRSLTAGDAPVNVLFRVQDPAPVTWDDRNGPNTHMYRWIINGWTNTESRLYIYNEGTATMLSQTNNALEVGEWYHVKLVVASTGLVGYLNDVGMFRVQHAQWTTGRVGLHAYTGVMDFDDFIVYGPLGLVSAAAPVPQNGAGDVPRDRALSWTPGALAQAHDVYLGTRFADVNDASRANPMGVLVSQGQTAATYDPGQLELGQTYYWRVDEVNGPPEHTIFKGQVWSFEVEPFAYPLEGVAVTASSFDEGAAPENVVDGSGLDENDGHSTRTSDMWLSSAAGDQPTFIEFTFDRLYKLHQMLVWNYNIQFEAFLGYGLKDVTVEYSENGVDWMTLGDFEFAQATSVVGYTSNTTIDFAGRAVQAVRLTANSNWGGALPQYGLSEVRFLYIPTFAREPQPADGDPDVPLDTILSWRPGRQAAVHEVHLGTDPGTLPLVDTTDRPTLPMETLEFGRTYYWRVDEVNEAEPISLWQSSVWTFQTLEYAIIDDFESYTDDIDAGEAIFDTWLDGWVNNTGSTVGYLTAPFAERTIVHTGAQSMPLAYDNSVPPFYSESECDLGGMNWLTHGADSLRLFVFGREDGDNDPEPLYVAIEDTAGYVTVVTHPDIAILAGWTEWRIPFSDLTGVNLAHIQTMYIGLGNRDHPKAGGTGLVLVDDVGFGRSAPGD
;
A
#
# COMPACT_ATOMS: atom_id res chain seq x y z
N MET A 1 -7.28 41.95 -9.68
CA MET A 1 -7.46 41.17 -10.93
C MET A 1 -6.31 40.18 -10.97
N VAL A 2 -6.56 38.93 -11.37
CA VAL A 2 -5.74 37.73 -11.08
C VAL A 2 -5.80 37.32 -9.61
N SER A 3 -6.41 36.16 -9.37
CA SER A 3 -6.46 35.46 -8.07
C SER A 3 -5.51 34.27 -8.10
N GLN A 4 -4.68 34.10 -7.08
CA GLN A 4 -4.02 32.82 -6.85
C GLN A 4 -5.04 31.84 -6.25
N ARG A 5 -5.42 30.82 -7.01
CA ARG A 5 -6.03 29.61 -6.43
C ARG A 5 -4.88 28.74 -5.92
N ARG A 6 -4.88 28.43 -4.62
CA ARG A 6 -4.13 27.27 -4.11
C ARG A 6 -4.90 26.03 -4.54
N ALA A 7 -4.25 25.11 -5.23
CA ALA A 7 -4.77 23.77 -5.40
C ALA A 7 -4.48 22.99 -4.11
N THR A 8 -5.53 22.50 -3.45
CA THR A 8 -5.43 21.44 -2.45
C THR A 8 -5.27 20.13 -3.18
N LEU A 9 -4.14 19.45 -2.99
CA LEU A 9 -3.95 18.07 -3.42
C LEU A 9 -4.84 17.15 -2.56
N PRO A 10 -5.46 16.10 -3.14
CA PRO A 10 -6.16 15.10 -2.35
C PRO A 10 -5.15 14.26 -1.55
N THR A 11 -5.54 13.86 -0.34
CA THR A 11 -4.78 12.93 0.48
C THR A 11 -4.82 11.55 -0.17
N PHE A 12 -3.71 11.13 -0.78
CA PHE A 12 -3.56 9.72 -1.18
C PHE A 12 -3.46 8.88 0.09
N VAL A 13 -4.45 8.01 0.31
CA VAL A 13 -4.31 6.89 1.22
C VAL A 13 -3.48 5.85 0.47
N THR A 14 -2.17 5.92 0.62
CA THR A 14 -1.27 4.88 0.11
C THR A 14 -1.61 3.58 0.82
N LEU A 15 -2.24 2.65 0.12
CA LEU A 15 -2.42 1.29 0.60
C LEU A 15 -1.03 0.66 0.69
N LEU A 16 -0.44 0.67 1.89
CA LEU A 16 0.90 0.16 2.10
C LEU A 16 0.88 -1.35 1.81
N ILE A 17 1.50 -1.76 0.69
CA ILE A 17 1.77 -3.18 0.43
C ILE A 17 2.89 -3.58 1.39
N VAL A 18 2.51 -3.92 2.63
CA VAL A 18 3.39 -4.54 3.61
C VAL A 18 3.74 -5.93 3.07
N LEU A 19 4.91 -6.04 2.43
CA LEU A 19 5.51 -7.31 2.06
C LEU A 19 5.57 -8.20 3.31
N PRO A 20 5.07 -9.44 3.27
CA PRO A 20 4.97 -10.26 4.47
C PRO A 20 6.35 -10.68 4.97
N TRP A 21 6.67 -10.24 6.18
CA TRP A 21 7.78 -10.65 7.04
C TRP A 21 8.23 -12.11 6.85
N THR A 22 9.31 -12.34 6.09
CA THR A 22 10.01 -13.63 6.09
C THR A 22 11.26 -13.56 6.97
N LEU A 23 11.08 -13.84 8.25
CA LEU A 23 12.18 -14.05 9.18
C LEU A 23 12.92 -15.37 8.85
N PRO A 24 14.23 -15.49 9.18
CA PRO A 24 14.95 -16.77 9.06
C PRO A 24 14.32 -17.88 9.94
N VAL A 25 14.78 -19.12 9.80
CA VAL A 25 14.17 -20.31 10.45
C VAL A 25 14.99 -20.85 11.65
N GLY A 26 14.64 -20.48 12.90
CA GLY A 26 14.89 -21.25 14.15
C GLY A 26 15.03 -20.56 15.54
N ALA A 27 14.88 -19.23 15.72
CA ALA A 27 15.40 -18.52 16.93
C ALA A 27 14.48 -18.29 18.11
N GLN A 28 15.05 -18.46 19.28
CA GLN A 28 14.60 -17.80 20.49
C GLN A 28 14.38 -16.28 20.30
N LEU A 29 13.16 -15.81 20.53
CA LEU A 29 12.88 -14.39 20.74
C LEU A 29 13.62 -13.93 22.00
N TYR A 30 14.32 -12.79 21.91
CA TYR A 30 15.09 -12.20 23.01
C TYR A 30 14.35 -11.03 23.64
N PHE A 31 13.78 -10.15 22.82
CA PHE A 31 13.00 -8.98 23.22
C PHE A 31 11.99 -8.62 22.12
N SER A 32 10.85 -8.06 22.49
CA SER A 32 9.90 -7.47 21.54
C SER A 32 9.06 -6.41 22.25
N ASP A 33 8.92 -5.25 21.62
CA ASP A 33 7.95 -4.22 22.01
C ASP A 33 7.34 -3.60 20.75
N ASN A 34 6.01 -3.64 20.66
CA ASN A 34 5.22 -3.00 19.60
C ASN A 34 4.44 -1.79 20.13
N PHE A 35 4.74 -1.32 21.34
CA PHE A 35 4.33 -0.03 21.91
C PHE A 35 2.82 0.21 22.12
N GLU A 36 1.95 -0.71 21.69
CA GLU A 36 0.49 -0.68 21.91
C GLU A 36 0.10 -0.72 23.40
N ASP A 37 0.87 -1.43 24.25
CA ASP A 37 0.70 -1.39 25.71
C ASP A 37 1.71 -0.40 26.32
N SER A 38 1.36 0.88 26.31
CA SER A 38 2.15 1.96 26.92
C SER A 38 2.56 1.72 28.38
N ALA A 39 1.80 0.92 29.15
CA ALA A 39 2.13 0.62 30.54
C ALA A 39 3.18 -0.50 30.67
N ALA A 40 3.16 -1.48 29.77
CA ALA A 40 4.21 -2.50 29.66
C ALA A 40 5.51 -1.90 29.08
N SER A 41 5.39 -1.16 27.99
CA SER A 41 6.51 -0.52 27.26
C SER A 41 7.32 0.41 28.18
N ALA A 42 6.65 1.18 29.05
CA ALA A 42 7.29 2.07 30.02
C ALA A 42 8.17 1.37 31.09
N LEU A 43 8.11 0.04 31.20
CA LEU A 43 9.00 -0.78 32.02
C LEU A 43 10.13 -1.43 31.21
N GLN A 44 9.92 -1.64 29.92
CA GLN A 44 10.86 -2.34 29.03
C GLN A 44 12.01 -1.45 28.53
N TRP A 45 11.87 -0.12 28.61
CA TRP A 45 12.83 0.86 28.11
C TRP A 45 13.39 1.78 29.19
N GLU A 46 14.72 1.95 29.19
CA GLU A 46 15.45 2.93 29.98
C GLU A 46 15.79 4.15 29.09
N VAL A 47 15.17 5.30 29.38
CA VAL A 47 15.54 6.56 28.72
C VAL A 47 16.84 7.09 29.30
N ILE A 48 17.91 7.02 28.52
CA ILE A 48 19.25 7.52 28.89
C ILE A 48 19.33 9.04 28.71
N SER A 49 18.75 9.55 27.62
CA SER A 49 18.77 10.98 27.27
C SER A 49 17.72 11.35 26.22
N GLY A 50 17.30 12.62 26.22
CA GLY A 50 16.25 13.14 25.33
C GLY A 50 14.85 12.98 25.90
N ASP A 51 13.87 13.47 25.15
CA ASP A 51 12.46 13.43 25.52
C ASP A 51 11.79 12.32 24.69
N TRP A 52 11.44 11.21 25.37
CA TRP A 52 10.84 10.02 24.78
C TRP A 52 9.49 9.71 25.45
N GLN A 53 8.52 9.21 24.67
CA GLN A 53 7.23 8.74 25.18
C GLN A 53 6.72 7.54 24.36
N VAL A 54 5.79 6.79 24.94
CA VAL A 54 4.93 5.87 24.18
C VAL A 54 3.56 6.52 24.05
N ALA A 55 3.11 6.76 22.82
CA ALA A 55 1.84 7.39 22.50
C ALA A 55 1.35 6.94 21.12
N ASP A 56 0.04 6.82 20.96
CA ASP A 56 -0.61 6.47 19.68
C ASP A 56 -0.08 5.18 19.02
N GLY A 57 0.25 4.18 19.84
CA GLY A 57 0.85 2.91 19.41
C GLY A 57 2.34 2.98 19.06
N LEU A 58 3.00 4.12 19.22
CA LEU A 58 4.36 4.38 18.76
C LEU A 58 5.31 4.74 19.91
N TYR A 59 6.60 4.40 19.76
CA TYR A 59 7.65 4.98 20.60
C TYR A 59 8.24 6.21 19.93
N GLN A 60 8.02 7.37 20.55
CA GLN A 60 8.26 8.67 19.94
C GLN A 60 9.41 9.39 20.66
N GLN A 61 10.36 9.90 19.86
CA GLN A 61 11.34 10.89 20.29
C GLN A 61 10.82 12.28 19.87
N LEU A 62 10.69 13.22 20.82
CA LEU A 62 9.93 14.47 20.64
C LEU A 62 10.75 15.76 20.47
N SER A 63 12.09 15.68 20.51
CA SER A 63 12.94 16.82 20.87
C SER A 63 14.24 16.87 20.08
N THR A 64 14.48 17.99 19.40
CA THR A 64 15.73 18.26 18.65
C THR A 64 16.84 18.87 19.51
N ALA A 65 16.61 19.05 20.82
CA ALA A 65 17.43 19.90 21.69
C ALA A 65 18.87 19.39 21.97
N SER A 66 19.12 18.10 21.72
CA SER A 66 20.42 17.44 21.92
C SER A 66 20.89 16.78 20.61
N PRO A 67 22.20 16.50 20.43
CA PRO A 67 22.69 15.54 19.43
C PRO A 67 22.75 14.10 19.98
N TRP A 68 22.41 13.91 21.25
CA TRP A 68 22.36 12.63 21.93
C TRP A 68 21.03 12.48 22.65
N GLN A 69 20.12 11.74 22.02
CA GLN A 69 18.86 11.28 22.57
C GLN A 69 18.88 9.77 22.41
N ALA A 70 19.09 9.04 23.50
CA ALA A 70 19.24 7.60 23.50
C ALA A 70 18.27 6.96 24.48
N SER A 71 17.67 5.86 24.05
CA SER A 71 16.88 4.95 24.88
C SER A 71 17.34 3.52 24.63
N MET A 72 17.32 2.69 25.67
CA MET A 72 17.88 1.35 25.64
C MET A 72 16.90 0.34 26.25
N VAL A 73 17.02 -0.92 25.86
CA VAL A 73 16.33 -2.00 26.59
C VAL A 73 16.77 -1.96 28.06
N ALA A 74 15.78 -1.96 28.95
CA ALA A 74 15.99 -1.88 30.39
C ALA A 74 16.82 -3.07 30.90
N ALA A 75 17.63 -2.85 31.93
CA ALA A 75 18.65 -3.80 32.38
C ALA A 75 18.08 -5.15 32.89
N ASP A 76 16.81 -5.19 33.29
CA ASP A 76 16.05 -6.39 33.67
C ASP A 76 15.36 -7.10 32.50
N HIS A 77 15.28 -6.44 31.33
CA HIS A 77 14.79 -6.99 30.07
C HIS A 77 15.94 -7.37 29.09
N TRP A 78 17.20 -7.24 29.52
CA TRP A 78 18.42 -7.60 28.80
C TRP A 78 19.11 -8.85 29.40
N ASN A 79 19.82 -9.62 28.58
CA ASN A 79 20.71 -10.70 29.04
C ASN A 79 22.07 -10.65 28.34
N ASP A 80 23.17 -10.62 29.12
CA ASP A 80 24.55 -10.63 28.63
C ASP A 80 24.93 -11.88 27.80
N GLU A 81 24.12 -12.92 27.80
CA GLU A 81 24.27 -14.09 26.93
C GLU A 81 23.85 -13.84 25.46
N TRP A 82 23.24 -12.69 25.14
CA TRP A 82 22.93 -12.30 23.75
C TRP A 82 24.22 -11.93 23.00
N VAL A 83 24.92 -12.96 22.51
CA VAL A 83 26.14 -12.86 21.70
C VAL A 83 25.82 -12.68 20.22
N GLU A 84 24.81 -13.41 19.75
CA GLU A 84 24.33 -13.37 18.37
C GLU A 84 22.82 -13.11 18.35
N TYR A 85 22.38 -12.16 17.54
CA TYR A 85 20.97 -11.77 17.41
C TYR A 85 20.74 -10.98 16.12
N THR A 86 19.49 -10.82 15.73
CA THR A 86 19.05 -9.81 14.78
C THR A 86 18.16 -8.81 15.51
N ILE A 87 18.33 -7.52 15.21
CA ILE A 87 17.41 -6.44 15.60
C ILE A 87 16.62 -6.04 14.35
N GLU A 88 15.31 -5.95 14.46
CA GLU A 88 14.40 -5.40 13.43
C GLU A 88 13.47 -4.36 14.08
N PHE A 89 13.15 -3.28 13.36
CA PHE A 89 12.17 -2.26 13.77
C PHE A 89 11.79 -1.36 12.59
N ASN A 90 10.63 -0.72 12.69
CA ASN A 90 10.17 0.32 11.77
C ASN A 90 10.51 1.70 12.33
N VAL A 91 10.87 2.65 11.46
CA VAL A 91 11.22 4.02 11.86
C VAL A 91 10.80 5.07 10.83
N ARG A 92 10.36 6.23 11.31
CA ARG A 92 10.03 7.41 10.49
C ARG A 92 10.69 8.66 11.07
N SER A 93 11.48 9.37 10.26
CA SER A 93 12.01 10.68 10.65
C SER A 93 10.99 11.77 10.36
N LEU A 94 10.68 12.59 11.36
CA LEU A 94 9.78 13.75 11.22
C LEU A 94 10.55 15.08 11.09
N THR A 95 11.88 15.04 11.10
CA THR A 95 12.73 16.25 11.07
C THR A 95 13.50 16.36 9.76
N ALA A 96 13.29 17.48 9.06
CA ALA A 96 14.03 17.79 7.84
C ALA A 96 15.47 18.24 8.12
N GLY A 97 16.43 17.65 7.41
CA GLY A 97 17.87 17.96 7.50
C GLY A 97 18.70 16.76 7.99
N ASP A 98 19.85 17.04 8.60
CA ASP A 98 20.78 16.04 9.13
C ASP A 98 20.26 15.47 10.47
N ALA A 99 19.27 14.59 10.38
CA ALA A 99 18.61 13.94 11.50
C ALA A 99 18.63 12.40 11.38
N PRO A 100 19.80 11.74 11.50
CA PRO A 100 19.90 10.29 11.37
C PRO A 100 19.22 9.52 12.49
N VAL A 101 18.57 8.44 12.09
CA VAL A 101 18.22 7.30 12.96
C VAL A 101 19.49 6.51 13.27
N ASN A 102 19.58 5.93 14.47
CA ASN A 102 20.73 5.14 14.87
C ASN A 102 20.34 3.91 15.70
N VAL A 103 21.00 2.79 15.40
CA VAL A 103 20.94 1.57 16.22
C VAL A 103 22.16 1.52 17.12
N LEU A 104 21.95 1.43 18.42
CA LEU A 104 22.99 1.16 19.41
C LEU A 104 22.96 -0.33 19.75
N PHE A 105 24.11 -1.00 19.70
CA PHE A 105 24.19 -2.43 20.00
C PHE A 105 25.55 -2.82 20.58
N ARG A 106 25.56 -3.92 21.36
CA ARG A 106 26.73 -4.35 22.16
C ARG A 106 27.27 -3.23 23.06
N VAL A 107 26.37 -2.40 23.59
CA VAL A 107 26.67 -1.28 24.50
C VAL A 107 27.05 -1.82 25.87
N GLN A 108 28.24 -1.49 26.35
CA GLN A 108 28.65 -1.81 27.73
C GLN A 108 28.29 -0.68 28.67
N ASP A 109 28.03 -1.01 29.93
CA ASP A 109 27.79 0.00 30.96
C ASP A 109 29.09 0.62 31.50
N PRO A 110 29.10 1.93 31.80
CA PRO A 110 27.98 2.86 31.68
C PRO A 110 27.74 3.32 30.22
N ALA A 111 26.48 3.26 29.78
CA ALA A 111 26.08 3.83 28.50
C ALA A 111 26.35 5.36 28.45
N PRO A 112 26.74 5.93 27.29
CA PRO A 112 26.96 7.37 27.15
C PRO A 112 25.66 8.17 27.37
N VAL A 113 25.74 9.26 28.15
CA VAL A 113 24.58 10.08 28.51
C VAL A 113 24.51 11.38 27.71
N THR A 114 25.65 11.88 27.24
CA THR A 114 25.77 13.08 26.39
C THR A 114 26.50 12.77 25.08
N TRP A 115 26.39 13.70 24.12
CA TRP A 115 27.08 13.59 22.84
C TRP A 115 28.58 13.37 23.01
N ASP A 116 29.25 14.11 23.89
CA ASP A 116 30.71 14.05 24.05
C ASP A 116 31.16 12.76 24.75
N ASP A 117 30.32 12.16 25.61
CA ASP A 117 30.61 10.88 26.28
C ASP A 117 30.84 9.73 25.28
N ARG A 118 30.31 9.80 24.06
CA ARG A 118 30.53 8.76 23.03
C ARG A 118 32.03 8.55 22.71
N ASN A 119 32.85 9.59 22.90
CA ASN A 119 34.32 9.56 22.73
C ASN A 119 35.05 9.55 24.09
N GLY A 120 34.35 9.19 25.18
CA GLY A 120 34.95 9.02 26.50
C GLY A 120 35.74 7.72 26.63
N PRO A 121 36.69 7.65 27.59
CA PRO A 121 37.55 6.47 27.80
C PRO A 121 36.80 5.23 28.34
N ASN A 122 35.55 5.39 28.77
CA ASN A 122 34.73 4.30 29.30
C ASN A 122 33.74 3.73 28.26
N THR A 123 33.72 4.30 27.05
CA THR A 123 32.67 4.01 26.07
C THR A 123 33.05 2.85 25.17
N HIS A 124 32.19 1.83 25.19
CA HIS A 124 32.32 0.60 24.42
C HIS A 124 30.96 0.26 23.81
N MET A 125 30.81 0.49 22.51
CA MET A 125 29.56 0.21 21.78
C MET A 125 29.81 0.15 20.28
N TYR A 126 28.87 -0.44 19.55
CA TYR A 126 28.69 -0.17 18.14
C TYR A 126 27.50 0.76 17.94
N ARG A 127 27.58 1.58 16.90
CA ARG A 127 26.50 2.47 16.46
C ARG A 127 26.42 2.39 14.94
N TRP A 128 25.25 2.02 14.44
CA TRP A 128 24.92 2.18 13.02
C TRP A 128 24.13 3.48 12.87
N ILE A 129 24.59 4.35 11.97
CA ILE A 129 24.01 5.66 11.64
C ILE A 129 23.34 5.55 10.27
N ILE A 130 22.09 5.97 10.15
CA ILE A 130 21.29 5.95 8.92
C ILE A 130 20.82 7.38 8.67
N ASN A 131 21.46 8.09 7.73
CA ASN A 131 21.18 9.52 7.48
C ASN A 131 20.14 9.71 6.35
N GLY A 132 19.76 10.98 6.11
CA GLY A 132 18.82 11.38 5.07
C GLY A 132 19.06 12.78 4.51
N TRP A 133 18.31 13.11 3.46
CA TRP A 133 18.19 14.40 2.76
C TRP A 133 19.48 15.18 2.44
N THR A 134 20.14 15.79 3.43
CA THR A 134 21.38 16.59 3.24
C THR A 134 22.67 15.79 3.38
N ASN A 135 22.60 14.57 3.90
CA ASN A 135 23.73 13.69 4.18
C ASN A 135 23.28 12.28 3.84
N THR A 136 23.69 11.75 2.69
CA THR A 136 23.18 10.47 2.18
C THR A 136 24.06 9.28 2.58
N GLU A 137 24.69 9.31 3.75
CA GLU A 137 25.67 8.29 4.16
C GLU A 137 25.15 7.39 5.30
N SER A 138 25.05 6.10 5.06
CA SER A 138 24.92 5.08 6.11
C SER A 138 26.31 4.77 6.65
N ARG A 139 26.53 4.86 7.96
CA ARG A 139 27.86 4.66 8.58
C ARG A 139 27.80 3.72 9.77
N LEU A 140 28.58 2.64 9.73
CA LEU A 140 28.79 1.77 10.88
C LEU A 140 30.04 2.20 11.65
N TYR A 141 29.91 2.45 12.95
CA TYR A 141 31.03 2.77 13.85
C TYR A 141 31.16 1.77 14.99
N ILE A 142 32.41 1.57 15.43
CA ILE A 142 32.72 1.14 16.79
C ILE A 142 33.30 2.31 17.59
N TYR A 143 32.85 2.45 18.83
CA TYR A 143 33.46 3.31 19.85
C TYR A 143 34.16 2.43 20.89
N ASN A 144 35.43 2.71 21.15
CA ASN A 144 36.29 1.92 22.03
C ASN A 144 37.33 2.81 22.73
N GLU A 145 37.28 2.91 24.06
CA GLU A 145 38.26 3.61 24.90
C GLU A 145 38.61 5.03 24.39
N GLY A 146 37.59 5.77 23.94
CA GLY A 146 37.71 7.13 23.40
C GLY A 146 38.11 7.23 21.92
N THR A 147 38.19 6.11 21.20
CA THR A 147 38.44 6.07 19.75
C THR A 147 37.17 5.66 19.00
N ALA A 148 36.74 6.49 18.05
CA ALA A 148 35.68 6.16 17.10
C ALA A 148 36.29 5.65 15.79
N THR A 149 36.02 4.41 15.40
CA THR A 149 36.50 3.80 14.15
C THR A 149 35.32 3.47 13.25
N MET A 150 35.34 4.00 12.02
CA MET A 150 34.35 3.67 10.99
C MET A 150 34.67 2.31 10.39
N LEU A 151 33.68 1.42 10.35
CA LEU A 151 33.78 0.05 9.87
C LEU A 151 33.16 -0.15 8.48
N SER A 152 32.16 0.66 8.14
CA SER A 152 31.57 0.72 6.81
C SER A 152 30.96 2.10 6.56
N GLN A 153 30.94 2.50 5.29
CA GLN A 153 30.22 3.65 4.78
C GLN A 153 29.59 3.26 3.44
N THR A 154 28.30 3.50 3.29
CA THR A 154 27.51 3.29 2.06
C THR A 154 26.52 4.44 1.89
N ASN A 155 25.87 4.51 0.73
CA ASN A 155 24.92 5.58 0.45
C ASN A 155 23.47 5.13 0.72
N ASN A 156 22.70 5.94 1.43
CA ASN A 156 21.28 5.77 1.68
C ASN A 156 20.63 7.16 1.84
N ALA A 157 19.31 7.28 1.69
CA ALA A 157 18.58 8.47 2.14
C ALA A 157 17.31 8.06 2.87
N LEU A 158 17.12 8.56 4.09
CA LEU A 158 15.81 8.63 4.72
C LEU A 158 15.08 9.88 4.22
N GLU A 159 13.87 9.68 3.70
CA GLU A 159 12.92 10.75 3.42
C GLU A 159 12.10 11.11 4.66
N VAL A 160 11.65 12.36 4.75
CA VAL A 160 10.95 12.90 5.93
C VAL A 160 9.47 12.56 5.83
N GLY A 161 8.93 11.88 6.85
CA GLY A 161 7.54 11.42 6.88
C GLY A 161 7.33 10.00 6.36
N GLU A 162 8.33 9.39 5.73
CA GLU A 162 8.27 8.02 5.22
C GLU A 162 8.74 6.99 6.26
N TRP A 163 8.13 5.81 6.23
CA TRP A 163 8.49 4.66 7.06
C TRP A 163 9.59 3.82 6.41
N TYR A 164 10.56 3.42 7.21
CA TYR A 164 11.66 2.55 6.81
C TYR A 164 11.79 1.36 7.77
N HIS A 165 11.99 0.18 7.20
CA HIS A 165 12.32 -1.03 7.96
C HIS A 165 13.85 -1.13 8.13
N VAL A 166 14.32 -1.23 9.37
CA VAL A 166 15.74 -1.33 9.72
C VAL A 166 16.05 -2.70 10.30
N LYS A 167 16.94 -3.45 9.64
CA LYS A 167 17.35 -4.81 10.04
C LYS A 167 18.85 -4.90 10.26
N LEU A 168 19.27 -5.35 11.44
CA LEU A 168 20.67 -5.51 11.81
C LEU A 168 20.95 -6.92 12.31
N VAL A 169 21.63 -7.74 11.50
CA VAL A 169 22.10 -9.08 11.86
C VAL A 169 23.47 -8.97 12.53
N VAL A 170 23.54 -9.37 13.80
CA VAL A 170 24.71 -9.38 14.67
C VAL A 170 25.10 -10.83 14.96
N ALA A 171 26.07 -11.36 14.20
CA ALA A 171 26.70 -12.66 14.48
C ALA A 171 27.97 -12.48 15.33
N SER A 172 28.59 -13.57 15.77
CA SER A 172 29.79 -13.57 16.62
C SER A 172 30.91 -12.68 16.05
N THR A 173 31.11 -12.75 14.73
CA THR A 173 32.05 -11.88 14.00
C THR A 173 31.46 -11.15 12.79
N GLY A 174 30.28 -11.53 12.31
CA GLY A 174 29.64 -10.88 11.16
C GLY A 174 28.65 -9.81 11.60
N LEU A 175 28.72 -8.62 10.99
CA LEU A 175 27.72 -7.55 11.13
C LEU A 175 27.13 -7.27 9.76
N VAL A 176 25.81 -7.34 9.62
CA VAL A 176 25.11 -7.08 8.35
C VAL A 176 23.89 -6.18 8.60
N GLY A 177 23.84 -5.02 7.96
CA GLY A 177 22.72 -4.08 8.06
C GLY A 177 21.93 -4.02 6.75
N TYR A 178 20.61 -3.90 6.84
CA TYR A 178 19.70 -3.71 5.72
C TYR A 178 18.68 -2.60 6.02
N LEU A 179 18.36 -1.80 5.01
CA LEU A 179 17.34 -0.74 5.07
C LEU A 179 16.32 -1.03 3.96
N ASN A 180 15.04 -1.23 4.32
CA ASN A 180 14.00 -1.75 3.42
C ASN A 180 14.49 -3.02 2.68
N ASP A 181 15.12 -3.92 3.44
CA ASP A 181 15.80 -5.15 2.99
C ASP A 181 16.94 -4.99 1.96
N VAL A 182 17.24 -3.76 1.51
CA VAL A 182 18.44 -3.45 0.72
C VAL A 182 19.68 -3.52 1.61
N GLY A 183 20.67 -4.33 1.21
CA GLY A 183 21.90 -4.54 1.98
C GLY A 183 22.77 -3.29 2.08
N MET A 184 22.84 -2.70 3.28
CA MET A 184 23.60 -1.47 3.56
C MET A 184 25.07 -1.74 3.89
N PHE A 185 25.40 -2.85 4.55
CA PHE A 185 26.80 -3.27 4.74
C PHE A 185 26.92 -4.75 5.11
N ARG A 186 28.10 -5.32 4.89
CA ARG A 186 28.53 -6.62 5.44
C ARG A 186 29.98 -6.52 5.91
N VAL A 187 30.22 -6.61 7.22
CA VAL A 187 31.55 -6.45 7.83
C VAL A 187 31.88 -7.64 8.72
N GLN A 188 33.16 -8.01 8.80
CA GLN A 188 33.67 -8.95 9.80
C GLN A 188 34.38 -8.19 10.92
N HIS A 189 33.75 -8.03 12.08
CA HIS A 189 34.30 -7.30 13.24
C HIS A 189 33.73 -7.80 14.59
N ALA A 190 34.58 -7.94 15.61
CA ALA A 190 34.23 -8.58 16.89
C ALA A 190 35.04 -8.09 18.11
N GLN A 191 35.26 -6.78 18.24
CA GLN A 191 35.94 -6.22 19.43
C GLN A 191 35.14 -6.48 20.72
N TRP A 192 33.84 -6.18 20.68
CA TRP A 192 32.85 -6.55 21.68
C TRP A 192 31.87 -7.54 21.08
N THR A 193 31.44 -8.52 21.89
CA THR A 193 30.54 -9.62 21.49
C THR A 193 29.20 -9.63 22.23
N THR A 194 29.08 -8.95 23.37
CA THR A 194 27.86 -8.81 24.18
C THR A 194 27.57 -7.33 24.44
N GLY A 195 26.48 -7.02 25.13
CA GLY A 195 26.12 -5.68 25.61
C GLY A 195 24.79 -5.18 25.03
N ARG A 196 24.15 -4.28 25.78
CA ARG A 196 22.77 -3.82 25.58
C ARG A 196 22.51 -3.26 24.18
N VAL A 197 21.23 -3.28 23.79
CA VAL A 197 20.72 -2.74 22.53
C VAL A 197 19.77 -1.56 22.81
N GLY A 198 19.62 -0.67 21.83
CA GLY A 198 18.78 0.50 21.95
C GLY A 198 18.73 1.36 20.70
N LEU A 199 17.98 2.45 20.81
CA LEU A 199 17.71 3.42 19.77
C LEU A 199 18.41 4.75 20.12
N HIS A 200 18.94 5.43 19.10
CA HIS A 200 19.50 6.77 19.25
C HIS A 200 19.06 7.68 18.10
N ALA A 201 18.62 8.87 18.44
CA ALA A 201 18.25 9.93 17.51
C ALA A 201 19.27 11.09 17.62
N TYR A 202 19.57 11.74 16.49
CA TYR A 202 20.47 12.89 16.44
C TYR A 202 19.69 14.15 16.04
N THR A 203 19.48 15.08 16.97
CA THR A 203 18.81 16.38 16.73
C THR A 203 17.46 16.29 15.98
N GLY A 204 16.75 15.17 16.07
CA GLY A 204 15.56 14.90 15.26
C GLY A 204 14.44 14.20 16.03
N VAL A 205 13.21 14.65 15.79
CA VAL A 205 11.94 14.02 16.16
C VAL A 205 11.72 12.79 15.26
N MET A 206 11.39 11.65 15.86
CA MET A 206 11.31 10.35 15.18
C MET A 206 10.26 9.45 15.83
N ASP A 207 9.54 8.70 15.02
CA ASP A 207 8.65 7.62 15.46
C ASP A 207 9.33 6.27 15.23
N PHE A 208 9.17 5.35 16.17
CA PHE A 208 9.66 3.97 16.11
C PHE A 208 8.51 3.00 16.41
N ASP A 209 8.52 1.86 15.72
CA ASP A 209 7.50 0.81 15.86
C ASP A 209 8.10 -0.60 15.67
N ASP A 210 7.37 -1.64 16.10
CA ASP A 210 7.71 -3.07 15.99
C ASP A 210 9.16 -3.45 16.37
N PHE A 211 9.67 -2.96 17.51
CA PHE A 211 11.06 -3.23 17.88
C PHE A 211 11.25 -4.67 18.40
N ILE A 212 11.97 -5.49 17.65
CA ILE A 212 12.19 -6.91 17.94
C ILE A 212 13.67 -7.28 17.94
N VAL A 213 14.06 -8.14 18.89
CA VAL A 213 15.38 -8.76 18.99
C VAL A 213 15.19 -10.27 19.09
N TYR A 214 15.85 -11.03 18.22
CA TYR A 214 15.78 -12.49 18.24
C TYR A 214 17.16 -13.12 17.97
N GLY A 215 17.41 -14.32 18.51
CA GLY A 215 18.70 -15.01 18.41
C GLY A 215 19.10 -15.45 16.98
N PRO A 216 20.19 -16.25 16.84
CA PRO A 216 20.90 -16.46 15.57
C PRO A 216 20.19 -17.32 14.50
N LEU A 217 18.86 -17.38 14.48
CA LEU A 217 18.12 -18.36 13.68
C LEU A 217 16.77 -17.86 13.11
N GLY A 218 16.06 -16.90 13.71
CA GLY A 218 14.68 -16.41 13.38
C GLY A 218 13.48 -17.18 13.99
N LEU A 219 12.85 -16.62 15.04
CA LEU A 219 11.65 -17.06 15.82
C LEU A 219 11.35 -18.53 16.23
N VAL A 220 10.76 -18.69 17.43
CA VAL A 220 10.22 -19.95 18.02
C VAL A 220 8.72 -19.93 18.30
N SER A 221 8.09 -18.75 18.24
CA SER A 221 6.65 -18.56 18.32
C SER A 221 6.11 -18.05 16.98
N ALA A 222 4.81 -18.21 16.73
CA ALA A 222 4.16 -17.72 15.53
C ALA A 222 4.29 -16.19 15.38
N ALA A 223 4.36 -15.70 14.14
CA ALA A 223 4.51 -14.28 13.80
C ALA A 223 3.76 -13.92 12.51
N ALA A 224 3.80 -12.64 12.12
CA ALA A 224 3.18 -12.12 10.90
C ALA A 224 1.70 -12.57 10.72
N PRO A 225 0.82 -12.23 11.68
CA PRO A 225 -0.58 -12.64 11.63
C PRO A 225 -1.31 -12.03 10.44
N VAL A 226 -2.20 -12.83 9.86
CA VAL A 226 -3.20 -12.42 8.87
C VAL A 226 -4.55 -12.95 9.38
N PRO A 227 -5.54 -12.09 9.68
CA PRO A 227 -5.49 -10.63 9.69
C PRO A 227 -4.37 -10.07 10.59
N GLN A 228 -3.86 -8.88 10.23
CA GLN A 228 -2.89 -8.16 11.04
C GLN A 228 -3.46 -7.87 12.44
N ASN A 229 -2.57 -7.74 13.43
CA ASN A 229 -2.99 -7.39 14.79
C ASN A 229 -3.66 -6.01 14.81
N GLY A 230 -4.84 -5.91 15.43
CA GLY A 230 -5.63 -4.68 15.45
C GLY A 230 -6.44 -4.41 14.18
N ALA A 231 -6.40 -5.26 13.15
CA ALA A 231 -7.09 -5.02 11.88
C ALA A 231 -8.61 -4.87 12.06
N GLY A 232 -9.18 -3.79 11.54
CA GLY A 232 -10.62 -3.57 11.45
C GLY A 232 -11.21 -4.08 10.14
N ASP A 233 -12.54 -4.10 10.07
CA ASP A 233 -13.35 -4.43 8.88
C ASP A 233 -12.99 -5.75 8.16
N VAL A 234 -12.54 -6.75 8.92
CA VAL A 234 -12.09 -8.04 8.36
C VAL A 234 -13.29 -8.82 7.79
N PRO A 235 -13.19 -9.39 6.57
CA PRO A 235 -14.24 -10.26 6.02
C PRO A 235 -14.60 -11.40 6.97
N ARG A 236 -15.89 -11.64 7.17
CA ARG A 236 -16.40 -12.62 8.14
C ARG A 236 -16.02 -14.08 7.86
N ASP A 237 -15.51 -14.38 6.67
CA ASP A 237 -15.04 -15.68 6.21
C ASP A 237 -13.50 -15.75 6.09
N ARG A 238 -12.79 -14.75 6.62
CA ARG A 238 -11.33 -14.67 6.52
C ARG A 238 -10.65 -15.79 7.30
N ALA A 239 -10.02 -16.70 6.56
CA ALA A 239 -9.07 -17.65 7.13
C ALA A 239 -7.90 -16.92 7.81
N LEU A 240 -7.50 -17.44 8.97
CA LEU A 240 -6.34 -16.99 9.73
C LEU A 240 -5.08 -17.63 9.14
N SER A 241 -3.96 -16.91 9.06
CA SER A 241 -2.64 -17.48 8.75
C SER A 241 -1.51 -16.73 9.44
N TRP A 242 -0.37 -17.39 9.59
CA TRP A 242 0.81 -16.86 10.29
C TRP A 242 2.08 -17.44 9.67
N THR A 243 3.22 -16.80 9.93
CA THR A 243 4.54 -17.40 9.76
C THR A 243 4.83 -18.32 10.95
N PRO A 244 5.06 -19.63 10.75
CA PRO A 244 5.40 -20.56 11.83
C PRO A 244 6.63 -20.16 12.64
N GLY A 245 6.55 -20.38 13.95
CA GLY A 245 7.76 -20.52 14.77
C GLY A 245 8.62 -21.67 14.25
N ALA A 246 9.92 -21.45 14.10
CA ALA A 246 10.70 -22.26 13.18
C ALA A 246 11.22 -23.60 13.73
N LEU A 247 10.95 -23.91 15.00
CA LEU A 247 11.08 -25.26 15.56
C LEU A 247 9.76 -26.04 15.50
N ALA A 248 8.67 -25.41 15.08
CA ALA A 248 7.35 -26.01 15.03
C ALA A 248 7.28 -27.14 13.99
N GLN A 249 6.69 -28.25 14.42
CA GLN A 249 6.14 -29.25 13.51
C GLN A 249 4.61 -29.28 13.56
N ALA A 250 4.01 -28.57 14.51
CA ALA A 250 2.58 -28.42 14.64
C ALA A 250 2.22 -27.15 15.43
N HIS A 251 0.97 -26.74 15.33
CA HIS A 251 0.43 -25.50 15.88
C HIS A 251 -0.82 -25.82 16.72
N ASP A 252 -0.96 -25.16 17.87
CA ASP A 252 -2.23 -25.10 18.61
C ASP A 252 -2.84 -23.70 18.43
N VAL A 253 -4.01 -23.62 17.80
CA VAL A 253 -4.69 -22.37 17.49
C VAL A 253 -5.77 -22.11 18.53
N TYR A 254 -5.73 -20.93 19.14
CA TYR A 254 -6.70 -20.44 20.10
C TYR A 254 -7.42 -19.23 19.49
N LEU A 255 -8.75 -19.18 19.62
CA LEU A 255 -9.61 -18.12 19.09
C LEU A 255 -10.80 -17.91 20.04
N GLY A 256 -11.12 -16.66 20.36
CA GLY A 256 -12.25 -16.32 21.23
C GLY A 256 -12.52 -14.82 21.33
N THR A 257 -13.64 -14.43 21.93
CA THR A 257 -14.08 -13.02 22.01
C THR A 257 -13.58 -12.29 23.26
N ARG A 258 -12.65 -12.89 24.02
CA ARG A 258 -12.10 -12.32 25.26
C ARG A 258 -10.59 -12.55 25.35
N PHE A 259 -9.83 -11.46 25.37
CA PHE A 259 -8.36 -11.47 25.48
C PHE A 259 -7.85 -12.38 26.59
N ALA A 260 -8.38 -12.24 27.81
CA ALA A 260 -7.92 -13.01 28.97
C ALA A 260 -8.11 -14.52 28.80
N ASP A 261 -9.22 -14.96 28.22
CA ASP A 261 -9.49 -16.39 28.00
C ASP A 261 -8.52 -16.95 26.95
N VAL A 262 -8.22 -16.19 25.89
CA VAL A 262 -7.22 -16.55 24.85
C VAL A 262 -5.78 -16.45 25.36
N ASN A 263 -5.46 -15.55 26.30
CA ASN A 263 -4.14 -15.44 26.90
C ASN A 263 -3.86 -16.56 27.91
N ASP A 264 -4.83 -16.93 28.74
CA ASP A 264 -4.62 -17.83 29.87
C ASP A 264 -4.85 -19.32 29.51
N ALA A 265 -5.43 -19.58 28.34
CA ALA A 265 -5.66 -20.93 27.83
C ALA A 265 -4.35 -21.72 27.58
N SER A 266 -4.46 -23.05 27.70
CA SER A 266 -3.44 -24.04 27.36
C SER A 266 -4.09 -25.39 27.02
N ARG A 267 -3.36 -26.37 26.46
CA ARG A 267 -3.88 -27.74 26.27
C ARG A 267 -4.53 -28.36 27.51
N ALA A 268 -3.99 -28.08 28.71
CA ALA A 268 -4.49 -28.63 29.97
C ALA A 268 -5.71 -27.88 30.53
N ASN A 269 -5.87 -26.61 30.15
CA ASN A 269 -7.02 -25.77 30.48
C ASN A 269 -7.36 -24.91 29.25
N PRO A 270 -8.12 -25.44 28.27
CA PRO A 270 -8.32 -24.77 26.98
C PRO A 270 -9.29 -23.58 27.03
N MET A 271 -9.93 -23.33 28.18
CA MET A 271 -10.88 -22.22 28.45
C MET A 271 -12.03 -22.07 27.43
N GLY A 272 -12.28 -23.08 26.60
CA GLY A 272 -13.26 -23.04 25.51
C GLY A 272 -12.76 -22.38 24.22
N VAL A 273 -11.50 -21.94 24.16
CA VAL A 273 -10.93 -21.16 23.05
C VAL A 273 -9.87 -21.91 22.24
N LEU A 274 -9.38 -23.08 22.66
CA LEU A 274 -8.53 -23.95 21.83
C LEU A 274 -9.38 -24.54 20.68
N VAL A 275 -9.27 -23.95 19.48
CA VAL A 275 -10.08 -24.31 18.31
C VAL A 275 -9.42 -25.35 17.42
N SER A 276 -8.09 -25.43 17.41
CA SER A 276 -7.32 -26.48 16.74
C SER A 276 -6.09 -26.86 17.56
N GLN A 277 -5.76 -28.15 17.62
CA GLN A 277 -4.61 -28.64 18.39
C GLN A 277 -3.73 -29.55 17.53
N GLY A 278 -2.45 -29.22 17.43
CA GLY A 278 -1.45 -30.02 16.72
C GLY A 278 -1.63 -30.07 15.21
N GLN A 279 -2.18 -29.03 14.58
CA GLN A 279 -2.28 -28.96 13.12
C GLN A 279 -0.93 -28.64 12.48
N THR A 280 -0.66 -29.12 11.26
CA THR A 280 0.63 -28.90 10.56
C THR A 280 0.59 -27.77 9.53
N ALA A 281 -0.58 -27.17 9.29
CA ALA A 281 -0.75 -26.06 8.36
C ALA A 281 -0.66 -24.73 9.12
N ALA A 282 0.04 -23.75 8.55
CA ALA A 282 0.17 -22.40 9.11
C ALA A 282 -1.07 -21.52 8.82
N THR A 283 -2.24 -22.14 8.74
CA THR A 283 -3.53 -21.49 8.46
C THR A 283 -4.68 -22.23 9.13
N TYR A 284 -5.68 -21.48 9.58
CA TYR A 284 -6.87 -22.00 10.23
C TYR A 284 -8.11 -21.27 9.69
N ASP A 285 -9.05 -22.02 9.12
CA ASP A 285 -10.35 -21.51 8.70
C ASP A 285 -11.31 -21.51 9.90
N PRO A 286 -11.73 -20.34 10.42
CA PRO A 286 -12.68 -20.27 11.52
C PRO A 286 -14.14 -20.49 11.08
N GLY A 287 -14.39 -20.61 9.78
CA GLY A 287 -15.72 -20.57 9.20
C GLY A 287 -16.29 -19.15 9.18
N GLN A 288 -17.60 -19.04 9.43
CA GLN A 288 -18.29 -17.75 9.44
C GLN A 288 -18.24 -17.14 10.83
N LEU A 289 -17.51 -16.03 10.97
CA LEU A 289 -17.42 -15.23 12.18
C LEU A 289 -18.65 -14.31 12.34
N GLU A 290 -18.91 -13.87 13.57
CA GLU A 290 -20.00 -12.93 13.86
C GLU A 290 -19.62 -11.50 13.44
N LEU A 291 -20.57 -10.78 12.83
CA LEU A 291 -20.38 -9.43 12.28
C LEU A 291 -20.24 -8.37 13.40
N GLY A 292 -19.30 -7.44 13.25
CA GLY A 292 -19.00 -6.40 14.26
C GLY A 292 -18.45 -6.96 15.58
N GLN A 293 -17.93 -8.18 15.59
CA GLN A 293 -17.33 -8.81 16.77
C GLN A 293 -15.80 -8.74 16.69
N THR A 294 -15.18 -8.17 17.71
CA THR A 294 -13.73 -8.29 17.93
C THR A 294 -13.39 -9.71 18.37
N TYR A 295 -12.46 -10.36 17.68
CA TYR A 295 -11.89 -11.65 18.07
C TYR A 295 -10.44 -11.46 18.51
N TYR A 296 -10.04 -12.26 19.49
CA TYR A 296 -8.67 -12.44 19.93
C TYR A 296 -8.21 -13.85 19.55
N TRP A 297 -6.98 -13.98 19.08
CA TRP A 297 -6.42 -15.27 18.69
C TRP A 297 -4.93 -15.38 19.00
N ARG A 298 -4.45 -16.61 19.10
CA ARG A 298 -3.07 -16.93 19.48
C ARG A 298 -2.70 -18.27 18.86
N VAL A 299 -1.45 -18.42 18.45
CA VAL A 299 -0.92 -19.71 18.02
C VAL A 299 0.24 -20.11 18.92
N ASP A 300 0.10 -21.25 19.60
CA ASP A 300 1.23 -21.86 20.29
C ASP A 300 1.95 -22.84 19.37
N GLU A 301 3.27 -22.76 19.35
CA GLU A 301 4.13 -23.53 18.47
C GLU A 301 4.66 -24.78 19.14
N VAL A 302 4.57 -25.92 18.45
CA VAL A 302 4.80 -27.25 19.04
C VAL A 302 5.97 -27.94 18.35
N ASN A 303 7.02 -28.17 19.12
CA ASN A 303 8.27 -28.73 18.61
C ASN A 303 8.14 -30.16 18.09
N GLY A 304 9.09 -30.50 17.21
CA GLY A 304 9.37 -31.88 16.83
C GLY A 304 9.89 -32.77 17.96
N PRO A 305 10.04 -34.08 17.69
CA PRO A 305 10.71 -35.01 18.61
C PRO A 305 12.17 -34.61 18.87
N PRO A 306 12.74 -34.91 20.05
CA PRO A 306 12.15 -35.71 21.13
C PRO A 306 11.38 -34.90 22.18
N GLU A 307 11.41 -33.57 22.12
CA GLU A 307 11.04 -32.70 23.24
C GLU A 307 9.56 -32.32 23.24
N HIS A 308 8.96 -32.07 22.06
CA HIS A 308 7.57 -31.65 21.93
C HIS A 308 7.16 -30.45 22.81
N THR A 309 8.13 -29.59 23.14
CA THR A 309 7.96 -28.31 23.84
C THR A 309 6.92 -27.46 23.13
N ILE A 310 6.07 -26.79 23.91
CA ILE A 310 5.06 -25.86 23.42
C ILE A 310 5.54 -24.44 23.77
N PHE A 311 5.78 -23.61 22.76
CA PHE A 311 6.06 -22.19 22.90
C PHE A 311 4.77 -21.41 22.76
N LYS A 312 4.41 -20.64 23.79
CA LYS A 312 3.21 -19.81 23.77
C LYS A 312 3.38 -18.65 22.77
N GLY A 313 2.35 -18.39 21.96
CA GLY A 313 2.30 -17.23 21.06
C GLY A 313 1.93 -15.91 21.75
N GLN A 314 2.10 -14.80 21.03
CA GLN A 314 1.45 -13.53 21.37
C GLN A 314 -0.05 -13.60 21.04
N VAL A 315 -0.87 -12.84 21.77
CA VAL A 315 -2.31 -12.73 21.49
C VAL A 315 -2.52 -11.56 20.54
N TRP A 316 -3.07 -11.84 19.37
CA TRP A 316 -3.46 -10.86 18.37
C TRP A 316 -4.97 -10.61 18.42
N SER A 317 -5.44 -9.49 17.87
CA SER A 317 -6.86 -9.18 17.71
C SER A 317 -7.20 -8.72 16.30
N PHE A 318 -8.49 -8.81 15.95
CA PHE A 318 -9.07 -8.14 14.78
C PHE A 318 -10.58 -7.95 14.99
N GLU A 319 -11.19 -7.00 14.28
CA GLU A 319 -12.63 -6.76 14.25
C GLU A 319 -13.24 -7.22 12.92
N VAL A 320 -14.26 -8.07 13.00
CA VAL A 320 -15.02 -8.53 11.83
C VAL A 320 -15.93 -7.42 11.32
N GLU A 321 -16.06 -7.32 10.00
CA GLU A 321 -16.87 -6.33 9.29
C GLU A 321 -18.25 -6.05 9.94
N PRO A 322 -18.69 -4.78 10.00
CA PRO A 322 -19.91 -4.40 10.69
C PRO A 322 -21.16 -4.95 9.99
N PHE A 323 -22.26 -5.07 10.75
CA PHE A 323 -23.54 -5.50 10.17
C PHE A 323 -24.11 -4.47 9.18
N ALA A 324 -23.84 -3.18 9.34
CA ALA A 324 -24.25 -2.18 8.36
C ALA A 324 -23.24 -1.04 8.33
N TYR A 325 -23.09 -0.42 7.16
CA TYR A 325 -22.15 0.68 6.94
C TYR A 325 -22.91 2.00 6.86
N PRO A 326 -22.33 3.13 7.33
CA PRO A 326 -22.80 4.46 6.98
C PRO A 326 -22.90 4.63 5.46
N LEU A 327 -24.01 5.23 5.00
CA LEU A 327 -24.20 5.61 3.61
C LEU A 327 -23.65 7.02 3.42
N GLU A 328 -22.65 7.15 2.54
CA GLU A 328 -22.00 8.42 2.20
C GLU A 328 -22.63 9.07 0.97
N GLY A 329 -22.35 10.37 0.74
CA GLY A 329 -22.81 11.07 -0.46
C GLY A 329 -24.32 11.31 -0.55
N VAL A 330 -25.03 11.32 0.59
CA VAL A 330 -26.47 11.62 0.65
C VAL A 330 -26.73 13.03 0.12
N ALA A 331 -27.49 13.15 -0.97
CA ALA A 331 -27.96 14.45 -1.45
C ALA A 331 -29.30 14.79 -0.77
N VAL A 332 -29.39 15.96 -0.15
CA VAL A 332 -30.54 16.38 0.66
C VAL A 332 -31.19 17.65 0.14
N THR A 333 -32.52 17.73 0.24
CA THR A 333 -33.30 18.95 -0.03
C THR A 333 -34.41 19.13 1.01
N ALA A 334 -34.90 20.34 1.21
CA ALA A 334 -36.00 20.60 2.15
C ALA A 334 -37.03 21.59 1.58
N SER A 335 -38.25 21.57 2.12
CA SER A 335 -39.33 22.48 1.70
C SER A 335 -39.00 23.96 1.91
N SER A 336 -38.19 24.26 2.93
CA SER A 336 -37.63 25.58 3.22
C SER A 336 -36.48 25.48 4.22
N PHE A 337 -35.72 26.56 4.37
CA PHE A 337 -34.74 26.75 5.45
C PHE A 337 -34.56 28.24 5.78
N ASP A 338 -34.15 28.55 7.00
CA ASP A 338 -33.74 29.90 7.41
C ASP A 338 -32.26 30.17 7.08
N GLU A 339 -31.88 31.45 6.98
CA GLU A 339 -30.53 31.88 6.56
C GLU A 339 -29.44 31.30 7.50
N GLY A 340 -28.57 30.45 6.95
CA GLY A 340 -27.47 29.81 7.68
C GLY A 340 -27.81 28.47 8.36
N ALA A 341 -29.02 27.93 8.14
CA ALA A 341 -29.46 26.64 8.66
C ALA A 341 -29.90 25.70 7.52
N ALA A 342 -28.99 25.47 6.56
CA ALA A 342 -29.25 24.77 5.31
C ALA A 342 -29.53 23.27 5.51
N PRO A 343 -30.28 22.60 4.61
CA PRO A 343 -30.59 21.18 4.77
C PRO A 343 -29.35 20.27 4.70
N GLU A 344 -28.29 20.67 3.99
CA GLU A 344 -27.04 19.92 3.85
C GLU A 344 -26.35 19.66 5.20
N ASN A 345 -26.56 20.56 6.17
CA ASN A 345 -26.03 20.47 7.53
C ASN A 345 -26.43 19.18 8.28
N VAL A 346 -27.46 18.43 7.82
CA VAL A 346 -27.94 17.22 8.50
C VAL A 346 -27.36 15.92 7.95
N VAL A 347 -26.43 15.99 6.99
CA VAL A 347 -25.71 14.82 6.43
C VAL A 347 -24.21 15.09 6.21
N ASP A 348 -23.73 16.30 6.51
CA ASP A 348 -22.35 16.71 6.25
C ASP A 348 -21.40 16.55 7.45
N GLY A 349 -21.91 16.08 8.60
CA GLY A 349 -21.14 15.92 9.82
C GLY A 349 -20.76 17.21 10.52
N SER A 350 -21.23 18.38 10.06
CA SER A 350 -20.78 19.71 10.54
C SER A 350 -20.95 19.94 12.04
N GLY A 351 -21.88 19.23 12.67
CA GLY A 351 -22.13 19.29 14.11
C GLY A 351 -21.57 18.13 14.93
N LEU A 352 -21.05 17.06 14.33
CA LEU A 352 -20.56 15.87 15.05
C LEU A 352 -19.12 16.01 15.57
N ASP A 353 -18.87 15.45 16.75
CA ASP A 353 -17.54 15.15 17.26
C ASP A 353 -17.13 13.69 16.99
N GLU A 354 -15.88 13.34 17.31
CA GLU A 354 -15.29 12.01 17.13
C GLU A 354 -16.01 10.86 17.86
N ASN A 355 -16.92 11.18 18.80
CA ASN A 355 -17.70 10.23 19.59
C ASN A 355 -19.19 10.22 19.18
N ASP A 356 -19.51 10.66 17.95
CA ASP A 356 -20.89 10.84 17.46
C ASP A 356 -21.73 11.85 18.28
N GLY A 357 -21.06 12.70 19.06
CA GLY A 357 -21.66 13.72 19.90
C GLY A 357 -21.93 15.00 19.13
N HIS A 358 -23.20 15.44 19.06
CA HIS A 358 -23.56 16.60 18.26
C HIS A 358 -23.53 17.94 19.04
N SER A 359 -23.16 18.99 18.32
CA SER A 359 -23.10 20.41 18.67
C SER A 359 -24.45 21.01 19.12
N THR A 360 -24.39 22.24 19.64
CA THR A 360 -25.56 23.09 19.99
C THR A 360 -25.66 24.37 19.15
N ARG A 361 -24.81 24.54 18.12
CA ARG A 361 -24.77 25.75 17.28
C ARG A 361 -25.79 25.66 16.13
N THR A 362 -26.53 26.74 15.90
CA THR A 362 -27.53 26.83 14.83
C THR A 362 -26.97 26.68 13.41
N SER A 363 -25.68 26.97 13.22
CA SER A 363 -24.96 26.81 11.94
C SER A 363 -24.75 25.35 11.54
N ASP A 364 -24.81 24.44 12.51
CA ASP A 364 -24.42 23.04 12.38
C ASP A 364 -25.69 22.16 12.31
N MET A 365 -26.83 22.74 11.88
CA MET A 365 -28.16 22.11 11.91
C MET A 365 -29.06 22.69 10.80
N TRP A 366 -30.10 21.97 10.41
CA TRP A 366 -31.18 22.50 9.57
C TRP A 366 -32.31 23.10 10.43
N LEU A 367 -32.86 24.22 9.97
CA LEU A 367 -34.09 24.81 10.50
C LEU A 367 -34.95 25.30 9.34
N SER A 368 -36.13 24.71 9.18
CA SER A 368 -37.15 25.18 8.22
C SER A 368 -37.56 26.62 8.50
N SER A 369 -38.01 27.34 7.48
CA SER A 369 -38.38 28.74 7.66
C SER A 369 -39.73 28.90 8.35
N ALA A 370 -39.81 29.82 9.32
CA ALA A 370 -41.06 30.15 10.02
C ALA A 370 -42.18 30.69 9.10
N ALA A 371 -41.85 31.08 7.87
CA ALA A 371 -42.79 31.50 6.83
C ALA A 371 -42.88 30.51 5.65
N GLY A 372 -42.31 29.31 5.78
CA GLY A 372 -42.33 28.26 4.76
C GLY A 372 -43.72 27.63 4.58
N ASP A 373 -43.98 27.17 3.35
CA ASP A 373 -45.21 26.45 3.04
C ASP A 373 -45.29 25.11 3.78
N GLN A 374 -46.52 24.68 4.10
CA GLN A 374 -46.81 23.45 4.82
C GLN A 374 -47.40 22.38 3.90
N PRO A 375 -47.10 21.09 4.12
CA PRO A 375 -46.31 20.54 5.23
C PRO A 375 -44.79 20.77 5.07
N THR A 376 -44.08 20.98 6.18
CA THR A 376 -42.61 20.98 6.17
C THR A 376 -42.08 19.56 5.94
N PHE A 377 -41.12 19.42 5.03
CA PHE A 377 -40.44 18.15 4.78
C PHE A 377 -38.95 18.34 4.50
N ILE A 378 -38.19 17.26 4.69
CA ILE A 378 -36.81 17.08 4.25
C ILE A 378 -36.69 15.74 3.51
N GLU A 379 -35.99 15.75 2.38
CA GLU A 379 -35.83 14.64 1.44
C GLU A 379 -34.36 14.30 1.26
N PHE A 380 -34.03 13.02 1.35
CA PHE A 380 -32.71 12.44 1.18
C PHE A 380 -32.74 11.55 -0.07
N THR A 381 -31.71 11.66 -0.91
CA THR A 381 -31.58 10.93 -2.17
C THR A 381 -30.19 10.31 -2.26
N PHE A 382 -30.12 9.09 -2.79
CA PHE A 382 -28.90 8.30 -2.89
C PHE A 382 -28.55 8.06 -4.37
N ASP A 383 -27.28 7.78 -4.66
CA ASP A 383 -26.78 7.55 -6.02
C ASP A 383 -27.37 6.28 -6.68
N ARG A 384 -27.75 5.29 -5.87
CA ARG A 384 -28.32 4.00 -6.29
C ARG A 384 -29.37 3.49 -5.31
N LEU A 385 -29.87 2.29 -5.59
CA LEU A 385 -30.71 1.52 -4.68
C LEU A 385 -29.86 0.86 -3.59
N TYR A 386 -30.15 1.13 -2.32
CA TYR A 386 -29.49 0.51 -1.16
C TYR A 386 -30.45 -0.38 -0.38
N LYS A 387 -29.94 -1.47 0.20
CA LYS A 387 -30.67 -2.25 1.21
C LYS A 387 -30.53 -1.56 2.57
N LEU A 388 -31.36 -0.55 2.84
CA LEU A 388 -31.28 0.21 4.09
C LEU A 388 -31.58 -0.67 5.30
N HIS A 389 -30.68 -0.61 6.28
CA HIS A 389 -30.86 -1.21 7.59
C HIS A 389 -31.65 -0.27 8.50
N GLN A 390 -31.07 0.90 8.83
CA GLN A 390 -31.60 1.82 9.83
C GLN A 390 -31.28 3.27 9.46
N MET A 391 -32.04 4.21 10.03
CA MET A 391 -31.72 5.63 10.06
C MET A 391 -31.55 6.07 11.52
N LEU A 392 -30.38 6.57 11.86
CA LEU A 392 -30.07 7.20 13.15
C LEU A 392 -30.36 8.69 13.04
N VAL A 393 -31.00 9.26 14.07
CA VAL A 393 -31.44 10.66 14.06
C VAL A 393 -30.96 11.40 15.30
N TRP A 394 -30.34 12.55 15.05
CA TRP A 394 -30.03 13.59 16.01
C TRP A 394 -31.04 14.72 15.80
N ASN A 395 -31.91 14.96 16.78
CA ASN A 395 -32.97 15.97 16.70
C ASN A 395 -32.44 17.38 17.01
N TYR A 396 -33.09 18.46 16.56
CA TYR A 396 -32.58 19.84 16.69
C TYR A 396 -32.10 20.20 18.10
N ASN A 397 -30.82 20.54 18.28
CA ASN A 397 -30.17 20.60 19.59
C ASN A 397 -29.66 21.99 19.99
N ILE A 398 -30.38 23.07 19.67
CA ILE A 398 -29.97 24.39 20.18
C ILE A 398 -30.01 24.43 21.71
N GLN A 399 -29.18 25.29 22.32
CA GLN A 399 -29.10 25.45 23.78
C GLN A 399 -30.45 25.76 24.49
N PHE A 400 -31.46 26.20 23.74
CA PHE A 400 -32.80 26.49 24.23
C PHE A 400 -33.89 25.51 23.75
N GLU A 401 -33.51 24.37 23.16
CA GLU A 401 -34.48 23.42 22.58
C GLU A 401 -35.49 22.93 23.61
N ALA A 402 -35.04 22.60 24.83
CA ALA A 402 -35.91 22.18 25.94
C ALA A 402 -36.99 23.22 26.34
N PHE A 403 -36.93 24.45 25.82
CA PHE A 403 -37.94 25.50 26.01
C PHE A 403 -38.66 25.89 24.72
N LEU A 404 -37.97 25.90 23.57
CA LEU A 404 -38.52 26.32 22.27
C LEU A 404 -39.20 25.18 21.53
N GLY A 405 -38.62 23.97 21.58
CA GLY A 405 -39.22 22.76 21.03
C GLY A 405 -39.33 22.75 19.50
N TYR A 406 -38.29 23.17 18.78
CA TYR A 406 -38.29 23.16 17.30
C TYR A 406 -37.91 21.79 16.72
N GLY A 407 -37.38 20.87 17.53
CA GLY A 407 -37.11 19.51 17.09
C GLY A 407 -38.38 18.80 16.60
N LEU A 408 -38.23 18.01 15.53
CA LEU A 408 -39.29 17.15 15.01
C LEU A 408 -39.86 16.27 16.13
N LYS A 409 -41.18 16.09 16.18
CA LYS A 409 -41.83 15.18 17.12
C LYS A 409 -42.59 14.10 16.38
N ASP A 410 -43.83 14.35 15.96
CA ASP A 410 -44.59 13.39 15.15
C ASP A 410 -44.14 13.53 13.69
N VAL A 411 -43.64 12.46 13.07
CA VAL A 411 -43.02 12.46 11.72
C VAL A 411 -43.56 11.29 10.90
N THR A 412 -44.07 11.57 9.71
CA THR A 412 -44.35 10.54 8.71
C THR A 412 -43.06 10.28 7.92
N VAL A 413 -42.61 9.04 7.91
CA VAL A 413 -41.43 8.59 7.15
C VAL A 413 -41.93 7.89 5.89
N GLU A 414 -41.48 8.36 4.74
CA GLU A 414 -41.73 7.76 3.44
C GLU A 414 -40.41 7.36 2.76
N TYR A 415 -40.46 6.37 1.86
CA TYR A 415 -39.31 5.93 1.08
C TYR A 415 -39.71 5.70 -0.38
N SER A 416 -38.74 5.75 -1.28
CA SER A 416 -38.90 5.48 -2.70
C SER A 416 -37.82 4.52 -3.20
N GLU A 417 -38.21 3.59 -4.06
CA GLU A 417 -37.32 2.65 -4.76
C GLU A 417 -36.80 3.20 -6.10
N ASN A 418 -37.34 4.34 -6.56
CA ASN A 418 -37.01 4.91 -7.88
C ASN A 418 -36.92 6.46 -7.90
N GLY A 419 -36.97 7.11 -6.73
CA GLY A 419 -36.97 8.56 -6.57
C GLY A 419 -38.26 9.28 -6.98
N VAL A 420 -39.30 8.56 -7.45
CA VAL A 420 -40.52 9.14 -8.02
C VAL A 420 -41.78 8.67 -7.30
N ASP A 421 -41.92 7.35 -7.11
CA ASP A 421 -43.04 6.72 -6.44
C ASP A 421 -42.74 6.57 -4.95
N TRP A 422 -43.60 7.11 -4.09
CA TRP A 422 -43.40 7.17 -2.64
C TRP A 422 -44.29 6.18 -1.90
N MET A 423 -43.71 5.52 -0.90
CA MET A 423 -44.37 4.56 -0.01
C MET A 423 -44.17 4.97 1.45
N THR A 424 -45.25 5.03 2.22
CA THR A 424 -45.18 5.29 3.66
C THR A 424 -44.54 4.11 4.39
N LEU A 425 -43.45 4.35 5.11
CA LEU A 425 -42.86 3.38 6.05
C LEU A 425 -43.67 3.34 7.35
N GLY A 426 -44.07 4.51 7.86
CA GLY A 426 -44.91 4.66 9.04
C GLY A 426 -44.88 6.06 9.63
N ASP A 427 -45.64 6.26 10.71
CA ASP A 427 -45.58 7.45 11.56
C ASP A 427 -44.76 7.13 12.84
N PHE A 428 -43.86 8.03 13.21
CA PHE A 428 -42.90 7.85 14.30
C PHE A 428 -42.85 9.09 15.21
N GLU A 429 -42.60 8.90 16.50
CA GLU A 429 -42.31 9.99 17.45
C GLU A 429 -40.78 10.08 17.64
N PHE A 430 -40.18 11.21 17.24
CA PHE A 430 -38.75 11.49 17.41
C PHE A 430 -38.49 12.10 18.79
N ALA A 431 -37.50 11.58 19.51
CA ALA A 431 -37.16 12.05 20.84
C ALA A 431 -36.57 13.48 20.82
N GLN A 432 -36.95 14.32 21.79
CA GLN A 432 -36.40 15.67 21.90
C GLN A 432 -34.90 15.64 22.20
N ALA A 433 -34.14 16.58 21.62
CA ALA A 433 -32.72 16.73 21.90
C ALA A 433 -32.46 17.23 23.33
N THR A 434 -31.26 16.99 23.84
CA THR A 434 -30.91 17.26 25.25
C THR A 434 -30.60 18.73 25.55
N SER A 435 -30.42 19.57 24.51
CA SER A 435 -29.87 20.93 24.59
C SER A 435 -28.41 20.99 25.11
N VAL A 436 -27.66 19.90 24.98
CA VAL A 436 -26.28 19.75 25.49
C VAL A 436 -25.34 19.34 24.36
N VAL A 437 -24.10 19.85 24.38
CA VAL A 437 -23.04 19.48 23.42
C VAL A 437 -22.58 18.05 23.69
N GLY A 438 -22.34 17.27 22.64
CA GLY A 438 -21.86 15.90 22.75
C GLY A 438 -22.98 14.87 22.99
N TYR A 439 -24.23 15.18 22.62
CA TYR A 439 -25.31 14.20 22.67
C TYR A 439 -25.31 13.33 21.41
N THR A 440 -25.48 12.03 21.58
CA THR A 440 -25.54 11.06 20.48
C THR A 440 -26.97 10.86 19.98
N SER A 441 -27.14 10.13 18.86
CA SER A 441 -28.47 9.84 18.30
C SER A 441 -29.41 9.24 19.35
N ASN A 442 -30.63 9.77 19.40
CA ASN A 442 -31.63 9.42 20.42
C ASN A 442 -32.87 8.74 19.83
N THR A 443 -32.92 8.61 18.51
CA THR A 443 -34.03 8.04 17.74
C THR A 443 -33.45 7.18 16.62
N THR A 444 -34.03 5.99 16.43
CA THR A 444 -33.59 5.00 15.43
C THR A 444 -34.82 4.46 14.71
N ILE A 445 -34.81 4.54 13.38
CA ILE A 445 -35.90 4.06 12.51
C ILE A 445 -35.39 2.85 11.72
N ASP A 446 -36.04 1.71 11.91
CA ASP A 446 -35.70 0.46 11.20
C ASP A 446 -36.38 0.41 9.83
N PHE A 447 -35.57 0.19 8.78
CA PHE A 447 -36.02 0.01 7.41
C PHE A 447 -36.24 -1.47 7.06
N ALA A 448 -35.88 -2.40 7.95
CA ALA A 448 -36.04 -3.84 7.81
C ALA A 448 -35.42 -4.44 6.54
N GLY A 449 -34.34 -3.83 6.02
CA GLY A 449 -33.65 -4.29 4.81
C GLY A 449 -34.44 -4.02 3.52
N ARG A 450 -35.20 -2.93 3.45
CA ARG A 450 -35.88 -2.48 2.22
C ARG A 450 -34.89 -1.92 1.20
N ALA A 451 -35.21 -2.10 -0.08
CA ALA A 451 -34.61 -1.31 -1.15
C ALA A 451 -35.08 0.14 -1.04
N VAL A 452 -34.14 1.09 -1.06
CA VAL A 452 -34.42 2.52 -0.98
C VAL A 452 -33.40 3.29 -1.81
N GLN A 453 -33.89 4.24 -2.61
CA GLN A 453 -33.10 5.25 -3.32
C GLN A 453 -33.37 6.67 -2.78
N ALA A 454 -34.53 6.89 -2.13
CA ALA A 454 -34.83 8.16 -1.47
C ALA A 454 -35.69 7.97 -0.21
N VAL A 455 -35.55 8.88 0.76
CA VAL A 455 -36.32 8.95 2.02
C VAL A 455 -36.88 10.36 2.20
N ARG A 456 -38.15 10.49 2.61
CA ARG A 456 -38.76 11.76 3.00
C ARG A 456 -39.19 11.69 4.46
N LEU A 457 -38.87 12.74 5.20
CA LEU A 457 -39.42 13.00 6.53
C LEU A 457 -40.41 14.16 6.42
N THR A 458 -41.69 13.90 6.64
CA THR A 458 -42.72 14.95 6.70
C THR A 458 -43.08 15.22 8.15
N ALA A 459 -42.86 16.46 8.59
CA ALA A 459 -43.05 16.86 9.98
C ALA A 459 -44.53 17.19 10.26
N ASN A 460 -45.15 16.42 11.15
CA ASN A 460 -46.55 16.62 11.57
C ASN A 460 -46.62 17.50 12.84
N SER A 461 -45.64 17.39 13.75
CA SER A 461 -45.56 18.21 14.96
C SER A 461 -44.13 18.43 15.44
N ASN A 462 -43.96 19.36 16.38
CA ASN A 462 -42.71 19.64 17.09
C ASN A 462 -42.96 19.65 18.61
N TRP A 463 -41.89 19.66 19.40
CA TRP A 463 -41.99 19.61 20.86
C TRP A 463 -42.56 20.90 21.51
N GLY A 464 -42.52 22.03 20.81
CA GLY A 464 -42.99 23.34 21.31
C GLY A 464 -44.48 23.59 21.10
N GLY A 465 -45.09 23.00 20.05
CA GLY A 465 -46.53 23.03 19.77
C GLY A 465 -47.13 24.40 19.44
N ALA A 466 -46.31 25.45 19.31
CA ALA A 466 -46.78 26.84 19.21
C ALA A 466 -46.63 27.46 17.80
N LEU A 467 -45.65 27.03 17.02
CA LEU A 467 -45.35 27.50 15.67
C LEU A 467 -45.02 26.31 14.76
N PRO A 468 -45.43 26.31 13.47
CA PRO A 468 -45.07 25.28 12.50
C PRO A 468 -43.65 25.53 11.96
N GLN A 469 -42.66 25.50 12.86
CA GLN A 469 -41.25 25.61 12.54
C GLN A 469 -40.51 24.40 13.11
N TYR A 470 -39.72 23.76 12.27
CA TYR A 470 -39.13 22.44 12.51
C TYR A 470 -37.64 22.47 12.19
N GLY A 471 -36.81 21.82 12.99
CA GLY A 471 -35.38 21.67 12.73
C GLY A 471 -34.89 20.26 13.01
N LEU A 472 -33.70 19.94 12.51
CA LEU A 472 -33.03 18.65 12.65
C LEU A 472 -31.53 18.88 12.75
N SER A 473 -30.81 18.05 13.50
CA SER A 473 -29.37 18.18 13.67
C SER A 473 -28.61 17.35 12.62
N GLU A 474 -28.78 16.02 12.66
CA GLU A 474 -28.02 15.09 11.80
C GLU A 474 -28.87 13.82 11.55
N VAL A 475 -28.67 13.20 10.39
CA VAL A 475 -29.30 11.94 9.98
C VAL A 475 -28.25 11.03 9.35
N ARG A 476 -28.01 9.87 9.95
CA ARG A 476 -27.12 8.84 9.37
C ARG A 476 -27.93 7.64 8.90
N PHE A 477 -27.88 7.36 7.62
CA PHE A 477 -28.41 6.12 7.06
C PHE A 477 -27.36 5.01 7.15
N LEU A 478 -27.78 3.82 7.58
CA LEU A 478 -26.98 2.61 7.62
C LEU A 478 -27.53 1.62 6.58
N TYR A 479 -26.68 1.00 5.77
CA TYR A 479 -27.08 0.02 4.76
C TYR A 479 -26.40 -1.34 4.93
N ILE A 480 -27.09 -2.41 4.52
CA ILE A 480 -26.50 -3.74 4.37
C ILE A 480 -25.84 -3.78 2.99
N PRO A 481 -24.53 -4.04 2.89
CA PRO A 481 -23.82 -3.96 1.60
C PRO A 481 -24.10 -5.21 0.78
N THR A 482 -25.10 -5.14 -0.10
CA THR A 482 -25.59 -6.27 -0.92
C THR A 482 -25.02 -6.31 -2.33
N PHE A 483 -24.28 -5.28 -2.74
CA PHE A 483 -23.56 -5.19 -4.02
C PHE A 483 -22.05 -5.40 -3.82
N ALA A 484 -21.34 -5.78 -4.87
CA ALA A 484 -19.89 -5.90 -4.85
C ALA A 484 -19.22 -4.54 -4.64
N ARG A 485 -18.17 -4.51 -3.81
CA ARG A 485 -17.38 -3.31 -3.46
C ARG A 485 -15.90 -3.63 -3.46
N GLU A 486 -15.03 -2.63 -3.24
CA GLU A 486 -13.57 -2.82 -3.13
C GLU A 486 -12.98 -3.67 -4.29
N PRO A 487 -13.08 -3.18 -5.54
CA PRO A 487 -12.55 -3.88 -6.71
C PRO A 487 -11.02 -3.92 -6.71
N GLN A 488 -10.46 -4.98 -7.28
CA GLN A 488 -9.09 -5.08 -7.76
C GLN A 488 -9.12 -5.60 -9.21
N PRO A 489 -8.47 -4.96 -10.20
CA PRO A 489 -7.84 -3.63 -10.14
C PRO A 489 -8.78 -2.57 -9.57
N ALA A 490 -8.22 -1.61 -8.83
CA ALA A 490 -9.00 -0.55 -8.21
C ALA A 490 -9.55 0.41 -9.28
N ASP A 491 -10.58 1.17 -8.91
CA ASP A 491 -11.28 2.04 -9.84
C ASP A 491 -10.40 3.21 -10.28
N GLY A 492 -10.01 3.19 -11.56
CA GLY A 492 -9.06 4.13 -12.16
C GLY A 492 -7.63 3.60 -12.31
N ASP A 493 -7.32 2.35 -11.93
CA ASP A 493 -5.95 1.81 -11.98
C ASP A 493 -5.34 1.90 -13.40
N PRO A 494 -4.16 2.54 -13.55
CA PRO A 494 -3.37 2.50 -14.78
C PRO A 494 -2.50 1.24 -14.87
N ASP A 495 -1.93 0.99 -16.05
CA ASP A 495 -0.88 0.00 -16.31
C ASP A 495 -1.13 -1.43 -15.79
N VAL A 496 -2.39 -1.84 -15.74
CA VAL A 496 -2.80 -3.13 -15.20
C VAL A 496 -2.26 -4.30 -16.06
N PRO A 497 -1.63 -5.32 -15.44
CA PRO A 497 -1.20 -6.56 -16.10
C PRO A 497 -2.30 -7.26 -16.91
N LEU A 498 -1.94 -7.81 -18.08
CA LEU A 498 -2.89 -8.46 -18.98
C LEU A 498 -3.39 -9.83 -18.48
N ASP A 499 -2.65 -10.43 -17.55
CA ASP A 499 -2.97 -11.65 -16.80
C ASP A 499 -3.59 -11.36 -15.42
N THR A 500 -4.06 -10.13 -15.19
CA THR A 500 -4.69 -9.72 -13.93
C THR A 500 -5.87 -10.61 -13.54
N ILE A 501 -6.07 -10.73 -12.24
CA ILE A 501 -7.23 -11.40 -11.65
C ILE A 501 -8.16 -10.32 -11.14
N LEU A 502 -9.33 -10.18 -11.75
CA LEU A 502 -10.40 -9.36 -11.19
C LEU A 502 -10.81 -9.97 -9.85
N SER A 503 -10.86 -9.18 -8.79
CA SER A 503 -11.41 -9.60 -7.50
C SER A 503 -12.16 -8.45 -6.84
N TRP A 504 -13.04 -8.78 -5.91
CA TRP A 504 -13.89 -7.78 -5.25
C TRP A 504 -14.26 -8.28 -3.87
N ARG A 505 -14.77 -7.39 -3.02
CA ARG A 505 -15.47 -7.78 -1.81
C ARG A 505 -16.93 -8.06 -2.14
N PRO A 506 -17.42 -9.30 -1.92
CA PRO A 506 -18.75 -9.69 -2.36
C PRO A 506 -19.86 -8.97 -1.60
N GLY A 507 -20.97 -8.77 -2.32
CA GLY A 507 -22.24 -8.36 -1.75
C GLY A 507 -22.73 -9.39 -0.73
N ARG A 508 -23.14 -8.92 0.44
CA ARG A 508 -23.76 -9.79 1.44
C ARG A 508 -25.04 -10.38 0.86
N GLN A 509 -25.25 -11.66 1.10
CA GLN A 509 -26.33 -12.47 0.52
C GLN A 509 -26.17 -12.79 -0.98
N ALA A 510 -25.05 -12.48 -1.62
CA ALA A 510 -24.72 -13.06 -2.92
C ALA A 510 -24.70 -14.60 -2.85
N ALA A 511 -25.21 -15.25 -3.89
CA ALA A 511 -25.09 -16.70 -4.07
C ALA A 511 -24.16 -17.04 -5.25
N VAL A 512 -24.16 -16.19 -6.30
CA VAL A 512 -23.20 -16.18 -7.41
C VAL A 512 -22.98 -14.73 -7.87
N HIS A 513 -21.89 -14.52 -8.59
CA HIS A 513 -21.47 -13.23 -9.13
C HIS A 513 -21.52 -13.27 -10.66
N GLU A 514 -22.25 -12.36 -11.29
CA GLU A 514 -22.23 -12.15 -12.74
C GLU A 514 -21.22 -11.03 -13.08
N VAL A 515 -20.11 -11.38 -13.72
CA VAL A 515 -19.01 -10.43 -14.02
C VAL A 515 -19.18 -9.88 -15.43
N HIS A 516 -19.34 -8.58 -15.55
CA HIS A 516 -19.51 -7.88 -16.83
C HIS A 516 -18.30 -7.00 -17.13
N LEU A 517 -17.73 -7.09 -18.33
CA LEU A 517 -16.59 -6.27 -18.74
C LEU A 517 -16.64 -5.93 -20.23
N GLY A 518 -16.27 -4.70 -20.59
CA GLY A 518 -16.24 -4.20 -21.97
C GLY A 518 -15.42 -2.91 -22.10
N THR A 519 -15.31 -2.37 -23.32
CA THR A 519 -14.57 -1.11 -23.60
C THR A 519 -15.51 0.09 -23.81
N ASP A 520 -16.79 -0.05 -23.49
CA ASP A 520 -17.82 1.00 -23.50
C ASP A 520 -18.60 0.91 -22.19
N PRO A 521 -18.60 1.95 -21.33
CA PRO A 521 -19.31 1.91 -20.05
C PRO A 521 -20.83 1.80 -20.21
N GLY A 522 -21.38 2.12 -21.39
CA GLY A 522 -22.79 1.91 -21.73
C GLY A 522 -23.13 0.47 -22.15
N THR A 523 -22.12 -0.37 -22.45
CA THR A 523 -22.32 -1.70 -23.04
C THR A 523 -21.35 -2.73 -22.42
N LEU A 524 -21.71 -3.27 -21.25
CA LEU A 524 -20.92 -4.28 -20.53
C LEU A 524 -21.51 -5.70 -20.72
N PRO A 525 -21.00 -6.50 -21.67
CA PRO A 525 -21.43 -7.89 -21.83
C PRO A 525 -21.02 -8.75 -20.62
N LEU A 526 -21.79 -9.79 -20.33
CA LEU A 526 -21.42 -10.82 -19.36
C LEU A 526 -20.19 -11.57 -19.88
N VAL A 527 -19.15 -11.67 -19.06
CA VAL A 527 -17.94 -12.46 -19.33
C VAL A 527 -18.08 -13.86 -18.74
N ASP A 528 -18.42 -13.95 -17.45
CA ASP A 528 -18.61 -15.23 -16.75
C ASP A 528 -19.54 -15.10 -15.53
N THR A 529 -20.00 -16.24 -15.00
CA THR A 529 -20.76 -16.35 -13.75
C THR A 529 -20.04 -17.29 -12.78
N THR A 530 -19.61 -16.78 -11.63
CA THR A 530 -18.73 -17.50 -10.68
C THR A 530 -19.34 -17.57 -9.27
N ASP A 531 -18.97 -18.61 -8.50
CA ASP A 531 -19.31 -18.77 -7.08
C ASP A 531 -18.19 -18.27 -6.14
N ARG A 532 -17.17 -17.61 -6.70
CA ARG A 532 -16.04 -17.01 -5.98
C ARG A 532 -15.91 -15.53 -6.33
N PRO A 533 -15.47 -14.66 -5.41
CA PRO A 533 -15.30 -13.23 -5.66
C PRO A 533 -14.01 -12.90 -6.44
N THR A 534 -13.68 -13.72 -7.45
CA THR A 534 -12.45 -13.67 -8.25
C THR A 534 -12.68 -14.21 -9.66
N LEU A 535 -12.14 -13.56 -10.70
CA LEU A 535 -12.13 -14.01 -12.09
C LEU A 535 -10.77 -13.68 -12.76
N PRO A 536 -9.93 -14.68 -13.09
CA PRO A 536 -8.72 -14.48 -13.90
C PRO A 536 -9.06 -14.03 -15.33
N MET A 537 -8.29 -13.08 -15.86
CA MET A 537 -8.48 -12.60 -17.24
C MET A 537 -7.47 -13.24 -18.20
N GLU A 538 -7.96 -13.69 -19.36
CA GLU A 538 -7.13 -14.29 -20.43
C GLU A 538 -7.15 -13.48 -21.75
N THR A 539 -8.04 -12.49 -21.87
CA THR A 539 -8.41 -11.85 -23.15
C THR A 539 -8.26 -10.33 -23.17
N LEU A 540 -7.51 -9.75 -22.22
CA LEU A 540 -7.22 -8.32 -22.24
C LEU A 540 -6.28 -7.98 -23.41
N GLU A 541 -6.42 -6.78 -23.96
CA GLU A 541 -5.54 -6.22 -24.99
C GLU A 541 -4.69 -5.08 -24.40
N PHE A 542 -3.48 -4.88 -24.92
CA PHE A 542 -2.61 -3.74 -24.57
C PHE A 542 -3.28 -2.38 -24.82
N GLY A 543 -2.97 -1.40 -23.97
CA GLY A 543 -3.39 0.00 -24.13
C GLY A 543 -4.91 0.20 -24.17
N ARG A 544 -5.69 -0.63 -23.47
CA ARG A 544 -7.15 -0.51 -23.41
C ARG A 544 -7.63 -0.06 -22.04
N THR A 545 -8.53 0.91 -22.05
CA THR A 545 -9.44 1.14 -20.93
C THR A 545 -10.57 0.10 -20.96
N TYR A 546 -10.70 -0.68 -19.90
CA TYR A 546 -11.81 -1.58 -19.65
C TYR A 546 -12.70 -1.04 -18.55
N TYR A 547 -14.00 -1.14 -18.78
CA TYR A 547 -15.04 -0.88 -17.81
C TYR A 547 -15.64 -2.20 -17.37
N TRP A 548 -15.90 -2.36 -16.07
CA TRP A 548 -16.44 -3.58 -15.53
C TRP A 548 -17.36 -3.35 -14.34
N ARG A 549 -18.21 -4.33 -14.05
CA ARG A 549 -19.05 -4.36 -12.84
C ARG A 549 -19.33 -5.81 -12.46
N VAL A 550 -19.78 -6.01 -11.23
CA VAL A 550 -20.29 -7.30 -10.75
C VAL A 550 -21.74 -7.13 -10.32
N ASP A 551 -22.61 -7.94 -10.92
CA ASP A 551 -24.00 -8.07 -10.51
C ASP A 551 -24.11 -9.24 -9.52
N GLU A 552 -24.49 -8.93 -8.29
CA GLU A 552 -24.60 -9.89 -7.19
C GLU A 552 -25.97 -10.57 -7.19
N VAL A 553 -26.01 -11.89 -7.40
CA VAL A 553 -27.23 -12.63 -7.70
C VAL A 553 -27.61 -13.61 -6.59
N ASN A 554 -28.87 -13.59 -6.17
CA ASN A 554 -29.47 -14.60 -5.29
C ASN A 554 -31.00 -14.70 -5.44
N GLU A 555 -31.44 -15.69 -6.24
CA GLU A 555 -32.86 -16.01 -6.49
C GLU A 555 -33.67 -16.47 -5.24
N ALA A 556 -33.04 -16.66 -4.08
CA ALA A 556 -33.74 -16.96 -2.83
C ALA A 556 -34.14 -15.69 -2.04
N GLU A 557 -33.58 -14.52 -2.37
CA GLU A 557 -33.89 -13.25 -1.72
C GLU A 557 -35.06 -12.52 -2.41
N PRO A 558 -35.81 -11.63 -1.71
CA PRO A 558 -36.87 -10.85 -2.32
C PRO A 558 -36.42 -9.89 -3.44
N ILE A 559 -35.13 -9.54 -3.45
CA ILE A 559 -34.45 -8.76 -4.49
C ILE A 559 -33.30 -9.64 -4.94
N SER A 560 -33.41 -10.23 -6.13
CA SER A 560 -32.50 -11.28 -6.58
C SER A 560 -31.22 -10.79 -7.26
N LEU A 561 -31.08 -9.49 -7.51
CA LEU A 561 -29.93 -8.90 -8.21
C LEU A 561 -29.58 -7.51 -7.64
N TRP A 562 -28.30 -7.30 -7.32
CA TRP A 562 -27.74 -6.02 -6.87
C TRP A 562 -26.52 -5.65 -7.70
N GLN A 563 -26.56 -4.52 -8.39
CA GLN A 563 -25.47 -4.10 -9.28
C GLN A 563 -24.43 -3.27 -8.52
N SER A 564 -23.15 -3.54 -8.74
CA SER A 564 -22.06 -2.68 -8.26
C SER A 564 -22.00 -1.34 -9.02
N SER A 565 -21.05 -0.49 -8.65
CA SER A 565 -20.62 0.59 -9.56
C SER A 565 -20.04 -0.01 -10.84
N VAL A 566 -20.06 0.76 -11.93
CA VAL A 566 -19.14 0.51 -13.05
C VAL A 566 -17.79 1.08 -12.65
N TRP A 567 -16.80 0.19 -12.55
CA TRP A 567 -15.41 0.53 -12.32
C TRP A 567 -14.64 0.56 -13.64
N THR A 568 -13.49 1.22 -13.66
CA THR A 568 -12.60 1.31 -14.83
C THR A 568 -11.18 0.92 -14.47
N PHE A 569 -10.43 0.37 -15.42
CA PHE A 569 -8.98 0.27 -15.35
C PHE A 569 -8.38 0.39 -16.76
N GLN A 570 -7.09 0.73 -16.83
CA GLN A 570 -6.32 0.77 -18.07
C GLN A 570 -5.23 -0.30 -18.01
N THR A 571 -5.16 -1.16 -19.01
CA THR A 571 -4.08 -2.14 -19.15
C THR A 571 -2.78 -1.47 -19.56
N LEU A 572 -1.65 -2.06 -19.18
CA LEU A 572 -0.34 -1.64 -19.69
C LEU A 572 -0.31 -1.58 -21.23
N GLU A 573 0.54 -0.70 -21.76
CA GLU A 573 0.64 -0.47 -23.20
C GLU A 573 1.62 -1.38 -23.92
N TYR A 574 2.76 -1.72 -23.31
CA TYR A 574 3.81 -2.52 -23.95
C TYR A 574 4.41 -3.51 -22.96
N ALA A 575 4.51 -4.77 -23.38
CA ALA A 575 5.33 -5.75 -22.67
C ALA A 575 6.81 -5.39 -22.88
N ILE A 576 7.58 -5.43 -21.79
CA ILE A 576 9.01 -5.19 -21.79
C ILE A 576 9.71 -6.32 -22.56
N ILE A 577 10.56 -5.94 -23.50
CA ILE A 577 11.59 -6.79 -24.10
C ILE A 577 12.87 -6.62 -23.31
N ASP A 578 13.26 -5.37 -23.06
CA ASP A 578 14.35 -4.99 -22.17
C ASP A 578 14.14 -3.55 -21.65
N ASP A 579 14.21 -3.37 -20.34
CA ASP A 579 14.22 -2.08 -19.64
C ASP A 579 15.64 -1.69 -19.17
N PHE A 580 16.63 -2.56 -19.42
CA PHE A 580 18.03 -2.45 -19.03
C PHE A 580 18.31 -2.43 -17.52
N GLU A 581 17.30 -2.58 -16.66
CA GLU A 581 17.43 -2.46 -15.21
C GLU A 581 18.10 -3.68 -14.55
N SER A 582 18.07 -4.85 -15.20
CA SER A 582 18.59 -6.09 -14.61
C SER A 582 20.12 -6.24 -14.66
N TYR A 583 20.82 -5.43 -15.46
CA TYR A 583 22.26 -5.62 -15.72
C TYR A 583 23.16 -5.12 -14.58
N THR A 584 24.23 -5.85 -14.30
CA THR A 584 25.21 -5.50 -13.25
C THR A 584 26.60 -5.20 -13.83
N ASP A 585 27.54 -4.85 -12.96
CA ASP A 585 28.94 -4.63 -13.33
C ASP A 585 29.80 -5.93 -13.19
N ASP A 586 29.18 -7.10 -13.00
CA ASP A 586 29.87 -8.40 -12.80
C ASP A 586 30.02 -9.21 -14.11
N ILE A 587 31.15 -8.99 -14.77
CA ILE A 587 31.56 -9.76 -15.97
C ILE A 587 31.85 -11.23 -15.65
N ASP A 588 32.36 -11.56 -14.46
CA ASP A 588 32.72 -12.94 -14.11
C ASP A 588 31.46 -13.81 -13.89
N ALA A 589 30.33 -13.18 -13.52
CA ALA A 589 29.00 -13.79 -13.46
C ALA A 589 28.29 -13.88 -14.83
N GLY A 590 28.69 -13.07 -15.82
CA GLY A 590 28.00 -12.93 -17.11
C GLY A 590 26.73 -12.06 -17.02
N GLU A 591 26.73 -11.09 -16.12
CA GLU A 591 25.58 -10.21 -15.83
C GLU A 591 25.73 -8.80 -16.46
N ALA A 592 26.80 -8.56 -17.23
CA ALA A 592 27.01 -7.27 -17.88
C ALA A 592 26.12 -7.11 -19.11
N ILE A 593 25.76 -5.86 -19.42
CA ILE A 593 24.83 -5.53 -20.51
C ILE A 593 25.24 -6.09 -21.89
N PHE A 594 26.54 -6.17 -22.17
CA PHE A 594 27.09 -6.74 -23.40
C PHE A 594 27.15 -8.29 -23.44
N ASP A 595 26.87 -8.97 -22.32
CA ASP A 595 26.72 -10.43 -22.30
C ASP A 595 25.36 -10.88 -22.87
N THR A 596 24.36 -9.98 -22.89
CA THR A 596 23.04 -10.19 -23.51
C THR A 596 22.90 -9.45 -24.84
N TRP A 597 23.30 -8.17 -24.89
CA TRP A 597 23.34 -7.38 -26.13
C TRP A 597 24.73 -7.47 -26.76
N LEU A 598 24.93 -8.49 -27.59
CA LEU A 598 26.21 -8.79 -28.22
C LEU A 598 26.58 -7.70 -29.23
N ASP A 599 27.83 -7.27 -29.22
CA ASP A 599 28.33 -6.12 -29.99
C ASP A 599 29.45 -6.48 -30.99
N GLY A 600 30.13 -5.47 -31.52
CA GLY A 600 31.21 -5.58 -32.49
C GLY A 600 32.37 -6.49 -32.07
N TRP A 601 32.60 -6.72 -30.78
CA TRP A 601 33.62 -7.65 -30.29
C TRP A 601 33.24 -9.12 -30.53
N VAL A 602 31.93 -9.41 -30.66
CA VAL A 602 31.38 -10.75 -30.92
C VAL A 602 30.91 -10.88 -32.37
N ASN A 603 30.09 -9.95 -32.85
CA ASN A 603 29.46 -10.00 -34.17
C ASN A 603 30.31 -9.39 -35.30
N ASN A 604 31.48 -8.82 -35.00
CA ASN A 604 32.45 -8.22 -35.95
C ASN A 604 31.93 -6.97 -36.69
N THR A 605 31.01 -6.22 -36.09
CA THR A 605 30.58 -4.89 -36.57
C THR A 605 31.33 -3.75 -35.85
N GLY A 606 31.01 -2.50 -36.17
CA GLY A 606 31.61 -1.33 -35.51
C GLY A 606 30.94 -0.91 -34.20
N SER A 607 30.11 -1.74 -33.55
CA SER A 607 29.40 -1.35 -32.32
C SER A 607 30.25 -1.56 -31.06
N THR A 608 29.90 -0.86 -29.99
CA THR A 608 30.24 -1.27 -28.62
C THR A 608 29.05 -1.01 -27.71
N VAL A 609 28.60 -2.05 -27.00
CA VAL A 609 27.51 -1.98 -26.03
C VAL A 609 28.09 -1.75 -24.64
N GLY A 610 27.53 -0.77 -23.93
CA GLY A 610 28.06 -0.32 -22.65
C GLY A 610 29.32 0.55 -22.76
N TYR A 611 29.73 1.08 -21.62
CA TYR A 611 31.01 1.77 -21.46
C TYR A 611 32.17 0.77 -21.30
N LEU A 612 33.40 1.19 -21.65
CA LEU A 612 34.60 0.34 -21.53
C LEU A 612 35.10 0.15 -20.08
N THR A 613 34.43 0.78 -19.10
CA THR A 613 34.77 0.72 -17.67
C THR A 613 33.50 0.87 -16.85
N ALA A 614 33.35 0.08 -15.79
CA ALA A 614 32.19 0.15 -14.89
C ALA A 614 31.97 1.57 -14.33
N PRO A 615 30.71 2.06 -14.21
CA PRO A 615 29.47 1.35 -14.56
C PRO A 615 29.32 1.13 -16.06
N PHE A 616 28.94 -0.07 -16.49
CA PHE A 616 28.86 -0.40 -17.92
C PHE A 616 27.61 0.20 -18.59
N ALA A 617 26.48 0.26 -17.87
CA ALA A 617 25.29 1.00 -18.31
C ALA A 617 25.38 2.50 -17.94
N GLU A 618 24.62 3.35 -18.63
CA GLU A 618 24.54 4.78 -18.30
C GLU A 618 23.54 5.01 -17.17
N ARG A 619 23.99 5.57 -16.04
CA ARG A 619 23.17 5.79 -14.83
C ARG A 619 22.76 7.25 -14.58
N THR A 620 23.03 8.14 -15.54
CA THR A 620 22.81 9.60 -15.42
C THR A 620 21.81 10.13 -16.45
N ILE A 621 21.83 9.55 -17.66
CA ILE A 621 20.91 9.88 -18.74
C ILE A 621 20.09 8.62 -19.00
N VAL A 622 18.91 8.59 -18.40
CA VAL A 622 18.02 7.43 -18.30
C VAL A 622 16.61 7.91 -18.66
N HIS A 623 15.79 7.08 -19.29
CA HIS A 623 14.41 7.39 -19.64
C HIS A 623 13.48 7.08 -18.47
N THR A 624 13.46 5.81 -18.02
CA THR A 624 12.83 5.37 -16.77
C THR A 624 13.77 4.40 -16.04
N GLY A 625 13.52 4.11 -14.76
CA GLY A 625 14.41 3.27 -13.96
C GLY A 625 15.69 3.97 -13.49
N ALA A 626 16.80 3.22 -13.43
CA ALA A 626 18.10 3.61 -12.93
C ALA A 626 19.23 3.54 -13.97
N GLN A 627 19.06 2.88 -15.11
CA GLN A 627 20.12 2.80 -16.14
C GLN A 627 19.62 2.54 -17.58
N SER A 628 20.28 3.16 -18.57
CA SER A 628 20.01 2.95 -20.00
C SER A 628 21.20 2.31 -20.72
N MET A 629 20.96 1.72 -21.91
CA MET A 629 22.01 1.09 -22.73
C MET A 629 22.82 2.12 -23.53
N PRO A 630 24.14 2.26 -23.32
CA PRO A 630 25.02 2.96 -24.25
C PRO A 630 25.29 2.09 -25.48
N LEU A 631 25.07 2.62 -26.68
CA LEU A 631 25.43 1.98 -27.95
C LEU A 631 26.35 2.92 -28.76
N ALA A 632 27.65 2.68 -28.67
CA ALA A 632 28.65 3.38 -29.48
C ALA A 632 28.75 2.78 -30.88
N TYR A 633 29.10 3.62 -31.87
CA TYR A 633 29.27 3.23 -33.26
C TYR A 633 30.53 3.82 -33.90
N ASP A 634 31.24 3.02 -34.70
CA ASP A 634 32.32 3.43 -35.60
C ASP A 634 32.10 2.85 -37.01
N ASN A 635 31.42 3.62 -37.86
CA ASN A 635 31.21 3.30 -39.28
C ASN A 635 32.36 3.79 -40.16
N SER A 636 33.46 4.31 -39.60
CA SER A 636 34.61 4.79 -40.37
C SER A 636 35.51 3.65 -40.88
N VAL A 637 35.40 2.46 -40.26
CA VAL A 637 36.14 1.23 -40.58
C VAL A 637 35.23 0.11 -41.08
N PRO A 638 35.72 -0.85 -41.89
CA PRO A 638 34.93 -2.02 -42.29
C PRO A 638 34.44 -2.81 -41.06
N PRO A 639 33.18 -3.29 -41.04
CA PRO A 639 32.28 -3.42 -42.19
C PRO A 639 31.48 -2.16 -42.57
N PHE A 640 31.72 -1.01 -41.93
CA PHE A 640 31.02 0.26 -42.14
C PHE A 640 29.52 0.23 -41.77
N TYR A 641 29.19 -0.54 -40.75
CA TYR A 641 27.96 -0.45 -39.97
C TYR A 641 28.25 -0.96 -38.55
N SER A 642 27.47 -0.48 -37.59
CA SER A 642 27.51 -0.88 -36.18
C SER A 642 26.17 -1.52 -35.82
N GLU A 643 26.18 -2.62 -35.09
CA GLU A 643 24.97 -3.36 -34.74
C GLU A 643 25.16 -4.08 -33.41
N SER A 644 24.21 -3.96 -32.48
CA SER A 644 24.04 -4.90 -31.37
C SER A 644 22.97 -5.94 -31.72
N GLU A 645 23.10 -7.15 -31.18
CA GLU A 645 22.11 -8.23 -31.34
C GLU A 645 21.72 -8.84 -29.99
N CYS A 646 20.44 -9.16 -29.81
CA CYS A 646 19.87 -9.78 -28.61
C CYS A 646 18.96 -10.95 -28.99
N ASP A 647 19.18 -12.11 -28.38
CA ASP A 647 18.40 -13.34 -28.60
C ASP A 647 17.09 -13.30 -27.78
N LEU A 648 15.96 -13.25 -28.48
CA LEU A 648 14.60 -13.22 -27.93
C LEU A 648 13.96 -14.62 -27.87
N GLY A 649 14.68 -15.68 -28.25
CA GLY A 649 14.28 -17.06 -27.96
C GLY A 649 13.02 -17.58 -28.64
N GLY A 650 12.49 -16.90 -29.66
CA GLY A 650 11.25 -17.28 -30.36
C GLY A 650 9.98 -16.58 -29.85
N MET A 651 10.11 -15.39 -29.26
CA MET A 651 9.02 -14.59 -28.68
C MET A 651 7.85 -14.35 -29.65
N ASN A 652 6.63 -14.34 -29.13
CA ASN A 652 5.40 -14.09 -29.90
C ASN A 652 4.85 -12.68 -29.62
N TRP A 653 5.00 -11.78 -30.59
CA TRP A 653 4.50 -10.41 -30.50
C TRP A 653 3.05 -10.22 -30.99
N LEU A 654 2.41 -11.26 -31.55
CA LEU A 654 1.02 -11.19 -32.03
C LEU A 654 -0.02 -11.51 -30.92
N THR A 655 0.35 -11.29 -29.66
CA THR A 655 -0.50 -11.52 -28.49
C THR A 655 -1.22 -10.22 -28.08
N HIS A 656 -2.33 -10.36 -27.35
CA HIS A 656 -3.04 -9.26 -26.68
C HIS A 656 -3.27 -7.99 -27.52
N GLY A 657 -3.52 -8.13 -28.82
CA GLY A 657 -3.83 -7.00 -29.70
C GLY A 657 -2.68 -6.01 -29.94
N ALA A 658 -1.44 -6.40 -29.68
CA ALA A 658 -0.25 -5.62 -30.00
C ALA A 658 -0.18 -5.30 -31.51
N ASP A 659 0.23 -4.08 -31.84
CA ASP A 659 0.31 -3.56 -33.21
C ASP A 659 1.64 -2.85 -33.52
N SER A 660 2.52 -2.69 -32.54
CA SER A 660 3.78 -1.96 -32.67
C SER A 660 4.88 -2.42 -31.71
N LEU A 661 6.12 -2.20 -32.14
CA LEU A 661 7.33 -2.21 -31.32
C LEU A 661 7.65 -0.76 -30.95
N ARG A 662 8.11 -0.51 -29.72
CA ARG A 662 8.68 0.77 -29.28
C ARG A 662 10.10 0.59 -28.75
N LEU A 663 10.88 1.66 -28.86
CA LEU A 663 12.13 1.86 -28.13
C LEU A 663 12.31 3.36 -27.91
N PHE A 664 12.89 3.75 -26.78
CA PHE A 664 13.29 5.13 -26.52
C PHE A 664 14.76 5.31 -26.87
N VAL A 665 15.08 6.40 -27.57
CA VAL A 665 16.44 6.68 -28.04
C VAL A 665 16.83 8.10 -27.66
N PHE A 666 18.02 8.24 -27.06
CA PHE A 666 18.65 9.53 -26.77
C PHE A 666 19.80 9.76 -27.74
N GLY A 667 19.65 10.72 -28.65
CA GLY A 667 20.74 11.26 -29.45
C GLY A 667 21.54 12.33 -28.68
N ARG A 668 22.76 12.61 -29.12
CA ARG A 668 23.58 13.72 -28.57
C ARG A 668 23.55 14.92 -29.50
N GLU A 669 23.37 16.11 -28.93
CA GLU A 669 23.20 17.37 -29.66
C GLU A 669 24.50 17.83 -30.38
N ASP A 670 24.35 18.63 -31.43
CA ASP A 670 25.38 19.10 -32.39
C ASP A 670 26.84 19.13 -31.89
N GLY A 671 27.63 18.11 -32.28
CA GLY A 671 29.10 18.16 -32.23
C GLY A 671 29.81 16.87 -31.84
N ASP A 672 29.15 15.99 -31.08
CA ASP A 672 29.75 14.76 -30.53
C ASP A 672 29.42 13.48 -31.34
N ASN A 673 28.35 13.50 -32.14
CA ASN A 673 27.91 12.40 -33.01
C ASN A 673 28.01 12.82 -34.49
N ASP A 674 28.66 12.01 -35.33
CA ASP A 674 28.48 12.08 -36.77
C ASP A 674 27.12 11.47 -37.17
N PRO A 675 26.40 12.04 -38.17
CA PRO A 675 25.06 11.59 -38.52
C PRO A 675 25.06 10.23 -39.23
N GLU A 676 24.55 9.21 -38.54
CA GLU A 676 24.28 7.87 -39.08
C GLU A 676 22.78 7.52 -38.91
N PRO A 677 22.15 6.85 -39.89
CA PRO A 677 20.76 6.40 -39.74
C PRO A 677 20.68 5.24 -38.75
N LEU A 678 19.78 5.35 -37.76
CA LEU A 678 19.45 4.24 -36.86
C LEU A 678 18.52 3.26 -37.58
N TYR A 679 18.69 1.97 -37.36
CA TYR A 679 17.75 0.95 -37.79
C TYR A 679 17.53 -0.08 -36.69
N VAL A 680 16.34 -0.69 -36.74
CA VAL A 680 16.03 -1.94 -36.05
C VAL A 680 15.91 -3.01 -37.12
N ALA A 681 16.54 -4.16 -36.91
CA ALA A 681 16.26 -5.35 -37.69
C ALA A 681 15.70 -6.46 -36.79
N ILE A 682 14.77 -7.24 -37.34
CA ILE A 682 14.07 -8.30 -36.63
C ILE A 682 14.25 -9.60 -37.42
N GLU A 683 14.72 -10.65 -36.77
CA GLU A 683 14.87 -12.00 -37.34
C GLU A 683 13.87 -12.97 -36.73
N ASP A 684 13.19 -13.77 -37.55
CA ASP A 684 12.35 -14.87 -37.08
C ASP A 684 13.10 -16.21 -36.95
N THR A 685 12.51 -17.16 -36.23
CA THR A 685 13.05 -18.53 -36.04
C THR A 685 13.29 -19.33 -37.34
N ALA A 686 12.87 -18.83 -38.51
CA ALA A 686 13.15 -19.42 -39.82
C ALA A 686 14.29 -18.71 -40.57
N GLY A 687 14.90 -17.68 -39.98
CA GLY A 687 16.01 -16.91 -40.54
C GLY A 687 15.60 -15.86 -41.56
N TYR A 688 14.33 -15.44 -41.57
CA TYR A 688 13.92 -14.25 -42.33
C TYR A 688 14.20 -13.00 -41.50
N VAL A 689 14.80 -11.99 -42.14
CA VAL A 689 15.12 -10.70 -41.53
C VAL A 689 14.35 -9.58 -42.22
N THR A 690 13.80 -8.66 -41.44
CA THR A 690 13.27 -7.38 -41.92
C THR A 690 14.00 -6.22 -41.24
N VAL A 691 14.10 -5.08 -41.91
CA VAL A 691 14.87 -3.91 -41.44
C VAL A 691 14.00 -2.65 -41.58
N VAL A 692 13.85 -1.91 -40.51
CA VAL A 692 13.18 -0.59 -40.49
C VAL A 692 14.19 0.45 -40.07
N THR A 693 14.28 1.56 -40.80
CA THR A 693 15.29 2.62 -40.59
C THR A 693 14.62 3.93 -40.22
N HIS A 694 15.05 4.56 -39.13
CA HIS A 694 14.69 5.94 -38.80
C HIS A 694 15.80 6.90 -39.25
N PRO A 695 15.51 7.84 -40.17
CA PRO A 695 16.47 8.89 -40.50
C PRO A 695 16.68 9.81 -39.29
N ASP A 696 17.93 10.22 -39.06
CA ASP A 696 18.30 11.36 -38.20
C ASP A 696 17.95 11.29 -36.69
N ILE A 697 17.42 10.17 -36.15
CA ILE A 697 17.09 10.07 -34.71
C ILE A 697 18.34 10.11 -33.80
N ALA A 698 19.48 9.59 -34.26
CA ALA A 698 20.74 9.53 -33.50
C ALA A 698 21.37 10.92 -33.20
N ILE A 699 20.85 11.98 -33.83
CA ILE A 699 21.26 13.38 -33.64
C ILE A 699 20.15 14.27 -33.04
N LEU A 700 19.01 13.69 -32.63
CA LEU A 700 17.98 14.42 -31.90
C LEU A 700 18.40 14.60 -30.43
N ALA A 701 18.27 15.81 -29.91
CA ALA A 701 18.54 16.10 -28.52
C ALA A 701 17.37 15.66 -27.62
N GLY A 702 17.64 14.80 -26.64
CA GLY A 702 16.66 14.30 -25.69
C GLY A 702 16.09 12.92 -26.05
N TRP A 703 15.37 12.32 -25.10
CA TRP A 703 14.66 11.06 -25.32
C TRP A 703 13.57 11.23 -26.36
N THR A 704 13.61 10.37 -27.38
CA THR A 704 12.60 10.29 -28.45
C THR A 704 12.04 8.88 -28.47
N GLU A 705 10.73 8.73 -28.34
CA GLU A 705 10.06 7.45 -28.62
C GLU A 705 10.15 7.18 -30.13
N TRP A 706 10.73 6.05 -30.51
CA TRP A 706 10.55 5.50 -31.85
C TRP A 706 9.56 4.33 -31.80
N ARG A 707 8.39 4.55 -32.38
CA ARG A 707 7.39 3.50 -32.61
C ARG A 707 7.49 2.94 -34.03
N ILE A 708 7.54 1.62 -34.14
CA ILE A 708 7.59 0.85 -35.38
C ILE A 708 6.29 0.04 -35.49
N PRO A 709 5.35 0.42 -36.37
CA PRO A 709 4.16 -0.38 -36.64
C PRO A 709 4.52 -1.77 -37.17
N PHE A 710 3.80 -2.80 -36.74
CA PHE A 710 3.95 -4.16 -37.26
C PHE A 710 3.64 -4.26 -38.78
N SER A 711 2.95 -3.27 -39.35
CA SER A 711 2.77 -3.14 -40.81
C SER A 711 4.08 -2.92 -41.57
N ASP A 712 5.13 -2.44 -40.90
CA ASP A 712 6.41 -2.10 -41.51
C ASP A 712 7.40 -3.28 -41.36
N LEU A 713 7.21 -4.12 -40.34
CA LEU A 713 7.93 -5.38 -40.10
C LEU A 713 7.46 -6.53 -41.03
N THR A 714 7.26 -6.25 -42.32
CA THR A 714 6.82 -7.27 -43.27
C THR A 714 7.94 -8.26 -43.62
N GLY A 715 7.56 -9.50 -43.93
CA GLY A 715 8.49 -10.54 -44.41
C GLY A 715 9.01 -11.49 -43.33
N VAL A 716 8.77 -11.19 -42.05
CA VAL A 716 9.08 -12.04 -40.89
C VAL A 716 7.82 -12.53 -40.19
N ASN A 717 7.93 -13.63 -39.45
CA ASN A 717 6.85 -14.14 -38.61
C ASN A 717 6.92 -13.58 -37.19
N LEU A 718 6.20 -12.47 -36.95
CA LEU A 718 6.08 -11.81 -35.64
C LEU A 718 5.56 -12.71 -34.49
N ALA A 719 5.05 -13.92 -34.78
CA ALA A 719 4.71 -14.90 -33.75
C ALA A 719 5.90 -15.71 -33.22
N HIS A 720 7.07 -15.65 -33.87
CA HIS A 720 8.27 -16.43 -33.55
C HIS A 720 9.55 -15.63 -33.81
N ILE A 721 9.74 -14.51 -33.11
CA ILE A 721 10.93 -13.65 -33.22
C ILE A 721 12.12 -14.28 -32.48
N GLN A 722 13.19 -14.55 -33.21
CA GLN A 722 14.41 -15.14 -32.68
C GLN A 722 15.37 -14.06 -32.19
N THR A 723 15.64 -13.01 -32.98
CA THR A 723 16.69 -12.04 -32.66
C THR A 723 16.24 -10.62 -32.99
N MET A 724 16.56 -9.67 -32.11
CA MET A 724 16.42 -8.24 -32.37
C MET A 724 17.80 -7.60 -32.53
N TYR A 725 17.90 -6.71 -33.50
CA TYR A 725 19.10 -5.95 -33.82
C TYR A 725 18.83 -4.46 -33.67
N ILE A 726 19.75 -3.72 -33.05
CA ILE A 726 19.74 -2.25 -33.03
C ILE A 726 21.06 -1.78 -33.61
N GLY A 727 21.03 -0.98 -34.68
CA GLY A 727 22.26 -0.62 -35.38
C GLY A 727 22.23 0.75 -36.03
N LEU A 728 23.43 1.25 -36.35
CA LEU A 728 23.64 2.52 -37.04
C LEU A 728 24.39 2.31 -38.35
N GLY A 729 23.96 3.01 -39.39
CA GLY A 729 24.44 2.86 -40.76
C GLY A 729 23.49 2.03 -41.62
N ASN A 730 24.02 1.23 -42.54
CA ASN A 730 23.19 0.46 -43.47
C ASN A 730 23.77 -0.94 -43.70
N ARG A 731 23.18 -1.96 -43.06
CA ARG A 731 23.66 -3.36 -43.14
C ARG A 731 23.57 -3.98 -44.54
N ASP A 732 22.59 -3.57 -45.36
CA ASP A 732 22.41 -4.09 -46.72
C ASP A 732 23.37 -3.48 -47.75
N HIS A 733 23.73 -2.21 -47.57
CA HIS A 733 24.53 -1.39 -48.48
C HIS A 733 25.57 -0.54 -47.73
N PRO A 734 26.48 -1.16 -46.93
CA PRO A 734 27.39 -0.46 -46.06
C PRO A 734 28.39 0.42 -46.82
N LYS A 735 28.70 1.58 -46.24
CA LYS A 735 29.60 2.60 -46.78
C LYS A 735 30.27 3.30 -45.62
N ALA A 736 31.55 3.66 -45.78
CA ALA A 736 32.29 4.43 -44.80
C ALA A 736 31.49 5.68 -44.37
N GLY A 737 31.24 5.72 -43.07
CA GLY A 737 30.41 6.69 -42.38
C GLY A 737 31.14 7.31 -41.19
N GLY A 738 30.38 7.77 -40.22
CA GLY A 738 30.86 8.47 -39.03
C GLY A 738 30.93 7.64 -37.75
N THR A 739 31.19 8.33 -36.63
CA THR A 739 31.29 7.74 -35.30
C THR A 739 30.44 8.48 -34.26
N GLY A 740 30.05 7.82 -33.17
CA GLY A 740 29.30 8.46 -32.09
C GLY A 740 28.78 7.50 -31.02
N LEU A 741 27.82 7.97 -30.23
CA LEU A 741 27.15 7.24 -29.15
C LEU A 741 25.67 7.66 -29.06
N VAL A 742 24.77 6.69 -29.09
CA VAL A 742 23.36 6.86 -28.70
C VAL A 742 23.09 6.12 -27.39
N LEU A 743 22.03 6.50 -26.69
CA LEU A 743 21.49 5.68 -25.60
C LEU A 743 20.15 5.09 -26.04
N VAL A 744 19.86 3.87 -25.59
CA VAL A 744 18.62 3.14 -25.85
C VAL A 744 18.01 2.75 -24.52
N ASP A 745 16.68 2.84 -24.42
CA ASP A 745 15.93 2.56 -23.21
C ASP A 745 14.52 2.02 -23.55
N ASP A 746 13.85 1.41 -22.58
CA ASP A 746 12.42 1.03 -22.62
C ASP A 746 11.98 0.31 -23.92
N VAL A 747 12.66 -0.78 -24.30
CA VAL A 747 12.33 -1.58 -25.49
C VAL A 747 11.16 -2.49 -25.18
N GLY A 748 10.07 -2.42 -25.97
CA GLY A 748 8.88 -3.23 -25.71
C GLY A 748 7.91 -3.34 -26.89
N PHE A 749 7.06 -4.36 -26.90
CA PHE A 749 6.04 -4.56 -27.94
C PHE A 749 4.64 -4.51 -27.34
N GLY A 750 3.67 -4.00 -28.11
CA GLY A 750 2.35 -3.71 -27.57
C GLY A 750 1.57 -2.75 -28.45
N ARG A 751 0.82 -1.86 -27.80
CA ARG A 751 -0.09 -0.90 -28.40
C ARG A 751 -0.40 0.21 -27.39
N SER A 752 -0.30 1.47 -27.79
CA SER A 752 -0.66 2.58 -26.89
C SER A 752 -2.17 2.76 -26.70
N ALA A 753 -2.49 3.51 -25.66
CA ALA A 753 -3.83 4.00 -25.39
C ALA A 753 -4.32 4.96 -26.48
N PRO A 754 -5.66 5.09 -26.63
CA PRO A 754 -6.25 6.08 -27.53
C PRO A 754 -6.11 7.50 -26.94
N GLY A 755 -5.04 8.21 -27.26
CA GLY A 755 -4.85 9.60 -26.82
C GLY A 755 -3.45 10.17 -27.04
N ASP A 756 -2.44 9.30 -27.06
CA ASP A 756 -1.02 9.63 -27.23
C ASP A 756 -0.58 9.70 -28.71
#